data_AF-A0A7V4ZZA2-F1
#
_entry.id   AF-A0A7V4ZZA2-F1
#
_cell.length_a   1.000
_cell.length_b   1.000
_cell.length_c   1.000
_cell.angle_alpha   90.00
_cell.angle_beta   90.00
_cell.angle_gamma   90.00
#
_symmetry.space_group_name_H-M   'P 1'
#
loop_
_entity.id
_entity.type
_entity.pdbx_description
1 polymer ?
#
loop_
_entity_poly.entity_id
_entity_poly.type
_entity_poly.pdbx_seq_one_letter_code
_entity_poly.pdbx_strand_id
1 'polypeptide(L)'
;MDFVKVERFVFLAVLLFLSTHLLIPQTLPRNPEKEAPETVFQTKVGDADVDLRLDGYWDASLRGSLGAAVVPGKGIQYPSVFPGFPDGLIYEQKPNLTLALWLLDRYFFETTLQEKRQLNSYVLGYQGKEGELLQSLRAGNKGIEISPYPYMDFPGGSRSSPGITARLQTERTQHEFLLRYDPSQPVKKTYLGKNSVEELRIEASAFVQGRFFVLPDTEVDAVEVYLEDYKGSFLGSDGRKYRRATEFDVSLSRSEGLVSLQKPSPGRVVVYYEKGGAPVGSPSLGKKALPPFVKTDVHAPWQVDPLGEGEDFSWSRGPYLDAPIDRFKVTLGGKPSLLLYDPGSFSPFQDYGTYSTANTTVPTGSNMRIRVVQRGSDTAFPLAYPVQPVYSPGESILRMTIPDGSRRSFQTRFPFAEEAPLLYGPDALKTGGKVDFEILIQTYTPVQSYTLSTDVIPGSVRVFRNGREETLFSVDYEKGTVSLPFEPAASDRIEIYFRTASGQGAGGDILFGMGSTVRWNDALEGKFALGVRWNVLKGSYSTEPTDHTGIVGISSQLSYKKENLRLLTDGAVVYYNPDTSGLLRLLGMENYDLTLEISKNNAFPSSIPDSSFFGGTLTSGNRGKLFFKNYETVDLLGGTVLNPYTWNPPSSAIFPYQDGSLSGPYTASASSEGFNRVLVLDYQLDNTEQWVGAQMNLNTGFDSALDLSEVTAIRFAYKAVSISGPQVSLEFQVGAIGEDLDGDGVLDEEVGSSSRGFAFNQGTLTLYVGAGQEGLGNNQRDSEDANRNGILEQENPSLIYPGPGSTEGSFTIDPSSNNWKTALIRIPYTERGRLKAVRSVRLIIRKTGSGQAEGRVLIGPVVFEGSTLPHQVVGSGEMEVREIYESQADIPPPLPLEKVDPDILKTFHSGKTDQKVLEVKWKNLGSGEDRWVLYSSTREIPPDQYGEVNFYIRTATLNGATSEARYIFQYTDPDGKGAYVEIPATAENQWEKLSVNLPRKKAYLGGRELEKVRVDSGFGKLSRFV
;
A
#
# COMPACT_ATOMS: atom_id res chain seq x y z
N MET A 1 63.51 -43.85 0.15
CA MET A 1 62.59 -44.99 0.02
C MET A 1 62.13 -45.33 1.42
N ASP A 2 60.82 -45.41 1.60
CA ASP A 2 60.08 -45.64 2.88
C ASP A 2 60.18 -44.52 3.94
N PHE A 3 59.20 -44.14 4.77
CA PHE A 3 57.81 -44.57 5.08
C PHE A 3 57.17 -43.47 6.00
N VAL A 4 55.85 -43.20 5.86
CA VAL A 4 54.79 -43.06 6.92
C VAL A 4 54.63 -41.82 7.87
N LYS A 5 53.32 -41.43 8.03
CA LYS A 5 52.57 -40.54 9.00
C LYS A 5 52.63 -39.02 8.71
N VAL A 6 51.54 -38.25 8.59
CA VAL A 6 50.44 -37.94 9.55
C VAL A 6 49.25 -37.28 8.80
N GLU A 7 48.01 -37.79 8.90
CA GLU A 7 46.79 -37.05 8.48
C GLU A 7 45.60 -37.31 9.44
N ARG A 8 45.45 -36.41 10.42
CA ARG A 8 44.25 -36.14 11.23
C ARG A 8 44.34 -34.67 11.67
N PHE A 9 44.09 -33.68 10.79
CA PHE A 9 44.17 -32.27 11.22
C PHE A 9 43.32 -31.22 10.47
N VAL A 10 42.47 -31.57 9.50
CA VAL A 10 41.77 -30.51 8.71
C VAL A 10 40.34 -30.20 9.17
N PHE A 11 39.69 -31.08 9.95
CA PHE A 11 38.31 -30.81 10.43
C PHE A 11 38.23 -30.03 11.76
N LEU A 12 39.36 -29.83 12.45
CA LEU A 12 39.42 -29.10 13.73
C LEU A 12 39.82 -27.61 13.56
N ALA A 13 40.28 -27.21 12.37
CA ALA A 13 40.72 -25.84 12.09
C ALA A 13 39.58 -24.88 11.71
N VAL A 14 38.42 -25.39 11.28
CA VAL A 14 37.28 -24.56 10.85
C VAL A 14 36.37 -24.17 12.03
N LEU A 15 36.35 -24.95 13.12
CA LEU A 15 35.62 -24.61 14.35
C LEU A 15 36.37 -23.63 15.27
N LEU A 16 37.67 -23.41 15.03
CA LEU A 16 38.53 -22.48 15.80
C LEU A 16 38.71 -21.11 15.12
N PHE A 17 38.17 -20.90 13.92
CA PHE A 17 38.23 -19.61 13.19
C PHE A 17 36.96 -18.74 13.35
N LEU A 18 35.93 -19.21 14.08
CA LEU A 18 34.65 -18.49 14.25
C LEU A 18 34.47 -17.82 15.62
N SER A 19 35.47 -17.85 16.52
CA SER A 19 35.37 -17.20 17.84
C SER A 19 36.37 -16.07 18.11
N THR A 20 37.20 -15.68 17.14
CA THR A 20 38.13 -14.55 17.32
C THR A 20 38.15 -13.66 16.09
N HIS A 21 37.32 -12.61 16.07
CA HIS A 21 37.61 -11.26 15.54
C HIS A 21 36.32 -10.40 15.50
N LEU A 22 35.88 -9.93 16.67
CA LEU A 22 35.41 -8.56 16.80
C LEU A 22 36.23 -7.95 17.94
N LEU A 23 37.12 -7.03 17.55
CA LEU A 23 37.83 -5.98 18.32
C LEU A 23 39.28 -5.89 17.83
N ILE A 24 39.52 -5.02 16.84
CA ILE A 24 40.82 -4.38 16.64
C ILE A 24 40.79 -3.11 17.49
N PRO A 25 41.64 -2.98 18.52
CA PRO A 25 41.92 -1.69 19.14
C PRO A 25 42.89 -0.91 18.24
N GLN A 26 42.52 0.32 17.89
CA GLN A 26 43.47 1.29 17.33
C GLN A 26 44.54 1.60 18.38
N THR A 27 45.80 1.46 18.01
CA THR A 27 46.95 1.82 18.83
C THR A 27 47.06 3.34 18.98
N LEU A 28 46.85 3.86 20.19
CA LEU A 28 47.38 5.17 20.64
C LEU A 28 48.62 4.95 21.52
N PRO A 29 49.61 5.85 21.49
CA PRO A 29 50.92 5.61 22.11
C PRO A 29 50.93 5.84 23.64
N ARG A 30 51.44 4.82 24.36
CA ARG A 30 52.25 4.80 25.60
C ARG A 30 52.06 5.89 26.68
N ASN A 31 51.39 5.49 27.77
CA ASN A 31 51.57 5.68 29.24
C ASN A 31 52.32 6.91 29.83
N PRO A 32 52.04 7.35 31.10
CA PRO A 32 51.45 6.55 32.19
C PRO A 32 50.40 7.25 33.08
N GLU A 33 49.51 6.48 33.71
CA GLU A 33 49.25 6.53 35.16
C GLU A 33 48.28 5.38 35.56
N LYS A 34 48.79 4.45 36.38
CA LYS A 34 48.09 3.37 37.13
C LYS A 34 46.82 2.81 36.49
N GLU A 35 46.98 1.75 35.70
CA GLU A 35 45.89 0.87 35.26
C GLU A 35 45.22 0.23 36.49
N ALA A 36 43.88 0.30 36.56
CA ALA A 36 43.08 -0.43 37.53
C ALA A 36 43.33 -1.95 37.40
N PRO A 37 43.17 -2.74 38.49
CA PRO A 37 43.42 -4.19 38.44
C PRO A 37 42.65 -4.88 37.30
N GLU A 38 43.29 -5.86 36.65
CA GLU A 38 42.79 -6.57 35.45
C GLU A 38 41.42 -7.25 35.64
N THR A 39 40.98 -7.50 36.88
CA THR A 39 39.67 -8.08 37.20
C THR A 39 39.18 -7.61 38.57
N VAL A 40 37.86 -7.44 38.74
CA VAL A 40 37.23 -7.06 40.02
C VAL A 40 37.02 -8.28 40.94
N PHE A 41 36.90 -9.49 40.37
CA PHE A 41 36.74 -10.74 41.10
C PHE A 41 37.42 -11.90 40.34
N GLN A 42 37.98 -12.86 41.07
CA GLN A 42 38.55 -14.09 40.53
C GLN A 42 37.89 -15.29 41.23
N THR A 43 36.94 -15.94 40.57
CA THR A 43 36.24 -17.13 41.08
C THR A 43 36.18 -18.23 40.01
N LYS A 44 35.96 -19.48 40.41
CA LYS A 44 35.81 -20.65 39.53
C LYS A 44 34.45 -21.31 39.76
N VAL A 45 33.91 -21.91 38.71
CA VAL A 45 32.70 -22.75 38.80
C VAL A 45 32.99 -23.90 39.78
N GLY A 46 32.20 -23.99 40.85
CA GLY A 46 32.39 -24.95 41.95
C GLY A 46 32.97 -24.36 43.24
N ASP A 47 33.37 -23.08 43.25
CA ASP A 47 33.69 -22.37 44.49
C ASP A 47 32.43 -22.23 45.35
N ALA A 48 32.57 -22.18 46.69
CA ALA A 48 31.44 -22.06 47.62
C ALA A 48 30.59 -20.79 47.38
N ASP A 49 31.21 -19.77 46.78
CA ASP A 49 30.60 -18.49 46.48
C ASP A 49 30.05 -18.41 45.04
N VAL A 50 29.92 -19.54 44.32
CA VAL A 50 29.40 -19.61 42.95
C VAL A 50 28.31 -20.68 42.84
N ASP A 51 27.06 -20.26 42.61
CA ASP A 51 25.95 -21.16 42.31
C ASP A 51 25.52 -20.99 40.84
N LEU A 52 25.69 -22.04 40.03
CA LEU A 52 25.29 -22.06 38.62
C LEU A 52 24.29 -23.18 38.38
N ARG A 53 23.08 -22.80 37.98
CA ARG A 53 22.01 -23.71 37.53
C ARG A 53 21.75 -23.51 36.05
N LEU A 54 21.78 -24.60 35.30
CA LEU A 54 21.36 -24.67 33.90
C LEU A 54 20.30 -25.77 33.77
N ASP A 55 19.15 -25.42 33.22
CA ASP A 55 17.97 -26.30 33.11
C ASP A 55 17.35 -26.18 31.70
N GLY A 56 16.77 -27.26 31.19
CA GLY A 56 16.14 -27.29 29.86
C GLY A 56 16.92 -28.06 28.78
N TYR A 57 16.62 -27.77 27.52
CA TYR A 57 17.16 -28.48 26.35
C TYR A 57 17.47 -27.54 25.18
N TRP A 58 18.29 -28.00 24.23
CA TRP A 58 18.54 -27.31 22.97
C TRP A 58 18.50 -28.36 21.86
N ASP A 59 17.42 -28.34 21.08
CA ASP A 59 17.32 -29.23 19.93
C ASP A 59 17.94 -28.56 18.71
N ALA A 60 18.86 -29.24 18.05
CA ALA A 60 19.35 -28.86 16.74
C ALA A 60 18.99 -29.98 15.76
N SER A 61 18.26 -29.64 14.70
CA SER A 61 17.91 -30.59 13.65
C SER A 61 18.46 -30.11 12.31
N LEU A 62 19.19 -30.99 11.64
CA LEU A 62 19.58 -30.83 10.26
C LEU A 62 18.74 -31.80 9.44
N ARG A 63 17.87 -31.27 8.59
CA ARG A 63 16.99 -32.05 7.72
C ARG A 63 17.39 -31.76 6.29
N GLY A 64 17.81 -32.79 5.57
CA GLY A 64 18.02 -32.72 4.14
C GLY A 64 17.20 -33.82 3.49
N SER A 65 16.63 -33.54 2.32
CA SER A 65 16.00 -34.58 1.51
C SER A 65 16.79 -34.77 0.22
N LEU A 66 16.90 -36.03 -0.20
CA LEU A 66 17.62 -36.44 -1.40
C LEU A 66 16.83 -37.58 -2.01
N GLY A 67 15.89 -37.26 -2.89
CA GLY A 67 15.02 -38.24 -3.53
C GLY A 67 15.44 -38.52 -4.98
N ALA A 68 15.08 -39.70 -5.46
CA ALA A 68 15.08 -40.01 -6.88
C ALA A 68 13.66 -40.42 -7.28
N ALA A 69 13.08 -39.78 -8.29
CA ALA A 69 11.73 -40.09 -8.77
C ALA A 69 11.81 -40.86 -10.08
N VAL A 70 11.15 -42.01 -10.19
CA VAL A 70 11.01 -42.74 -11.45
C VAL A 70 9.73 -42.28 -12.12
N VAL A 71 9.86 -41.45 -13.15
CA VAL A 71 8.72 -40.88 -13.86
C VAL A 71 8.53 -41.64 -15.18
N PRO A 72 7.36 -42.27 -15.42
CA PRO A 72 7.08 -42.97 -16.68
C PRO A 72 7.30 -42.04 -17.88
N GLY A 73 8.13 -42.47 -18.84
CA GLY A 73 8.51 -41.68 -20.02
C GLY A 73 9.65 -40.67 -19.82
N LYS A 74 10.12 -40.42 -18.59
CA LYS A 74 11.20 -39.46 -18.26
C LYS A 74 12.39 -40.05 -17.50
N GLY A 75 12.39 -41.35 -17.18
CA GLY A 75 13.48 -42.02 -16.48
C GLY A 75 13.62 -41.64 -15.00
N ILE A 76 14.81 -41.84 -14.43
CA ILE A 76 15.12 -41.51 -13.02
C ILE A 76 15.48 -40.01 -12.93
N GLN A 77 14.75 -39.27 -12.13
CA GLN A 77 14.94 -37.84 -11.85
C GLN A 77 15.64 -37.68 -10.50
N TYR A 78 16.80 -37.02 -10.46
CA TYR A 78 17.59 -36.83 -9.24
C TYR A 78 18.39 -35.49 -9.29
N PRO A 79 18.42 -34.72 -8.19
CA PRO A 79 17.63 -34.90 -6.97
C PRO A 79 16.16 -34.51 -7.22
N SER A 80 15.24 -35.21 -6.57
CA SER A 80 13.81 -34.92 -6.60
C SER A 80 13.30 -34.77 -5.17
N VAL A 81 12.52 -33.73 -4.92
CA VAL A 81 11.90 -33.49 -3.62
C VAL A 81 10.69 -34.41 -3.47
N PHE A 82 10.73 -35.31 -2.50
CA PHE A 82 9.58 -36.16 -2.19
C PHE A 82 8.45 -35.30 -1.62
N PRO A 83 7.18 -35.46 -2.04
CA PRO A 83 6.06 -34.73 -1.47
C PRO A 83 6.01 -34.87 0.07
N GLY A 84 5.97 -33.73 0.77
CA GLY A 84 6.02 -33.69 2.24
C GLY A 84 7.42 -33.56 2.84
N PHE A 85 8.48 -33.53 2.03
CA PHE A 85 9.85 -33.24 2.47
C PHE A 85 10.26 -31.81 2.10
N PRO A 86 11.09 -31.16 2.92
CA PRO A 86 11.65 -29.86 2.59
C PRO A 86 12.68 -29.94 1.46
N ASP A 87 12.70 -28.92 0.62
CA ASP A 87 13.73 -28.73 -0.40
C ASP A 87 15.01 -28.18 0.24
N GLY A 88 16.16 -28.78 -0.08
CA GLY A 88 17.48 -28.40 0.45
C GLY A 88 17.80 -28.86 1.89
N LEU A 89 18.89 -28.31 2.44
CA LEU A 89 19.34 -28.52 3.82
C LEU A 89 18.69 -27.48 4.74
N ILE A 90 17.71 -27.91 5.52
CA ILE A 90 17.13 -27.10 6.59
C ILE A 90 17.87 -27.38 7.89
N TYR A 91 18.49 -26.34 8.43
CA TYR A 91 19.02 -26.34 9.78
C TYR A 91 18.08 -25.56 10.70
N GLU A 92 17.51 -26.23 11.69
CA GLU A 92 16.56 -25.66 12.65
C GLU A 92 17.13 -25.83 14.07
N GLN A 93 17.02 -24.79 14.89
CA GLN A 93 17.40 -24.83 16.31
C GLN A 93 16.21 -24.42 17.18
N LYS A 94 15.92 -25.21 18.22
CA LYS A 94 14.87 -24.94 19.21
C LYS A 94 15.49 -24.91 20.61
N PRO A 95 16.01 -23.75 21.05
CA PRO A 95 16.47 -23.59 22.42
C PRO A 95 15.26 -23.52 23.35
N ASN A 96 15.36 -24.18 24.51
CA ASN A 96 14.48 -24.01 25.65
C ASN A 96 15.34 -24.16 26.93
N LEU A 97 16.11 -23.13 27.24
CA LEU A 97 17.12 -23.12 28.29
C LEU A 97 16.78 -22.07 29.35
N THR A 98 17.03 -22.40 30.61
CA THR A 98 17.04 -21.49 31.75
C THR A 98 18.41 -21.55 32.41
N LEU A 99 19.09 -20.41 32.54
CA LEU A 99 20.35 -20.27 33.25
C LEU A 99 20.15 -19.33 34.42
N ALA A 100 20.65 -19.70 35.60
CA ALA A 100 20.73 -18.85 36.78
C ALA A 100 22.14 -18.98 37.38
N LEU A 101 22.82 -17.85 37.55
CA LEU A 101 24.16 -17.75 38.11
C LEU A 101 24.11 -16.77 39.29
N TRP A 102 24.58 -17.19 40.46
CA TRP A 102 24.79 -16.34 41.64
C TRP A 102 26.26 -16.35 42.03
N LEU A 103 26.80 -15.18 42.34
CA LEU A 103 28.17 -14.96 42.79
C LEU A 103 28.16 -14.24 44.14
N LEU A 104 28.92 -14.77 45.10
CA LEU A 104 29.13 -14.21 46.45
C LEU A 104 27.82 -13.97 47.23
N ASP A 105 26.76 -14.73 46.93
CA ASP A 105 25.39 -14.52 47.41
C ASP A 105 24.86 -13.09 47.21
N ARG A 106 25.42 -12.36 46.24
CA ARG A 106 25.17 -10.93 46.05
C ARG A 106 24.85 -10.60 44.60
N TYR A 107 25.68 -11.02 43.66
CA TYR A 107 25.48 -10.73 42.25
C TYR A 107 24.77 -11.89 41.58
N PHE A 108 23.81 -11.60 40.71
CA PHE A 108 23.10 -12.65 40.00
C PHE A 108 22.92 -12.32 38.52
N PHE A 109 22.84 -13.37 37.70
CA PHE A 109 22.44 -13.33 36.30
C PHE A 109 21.48 -14.48 36.02
N GLU A 110 20.27 -14.17 35.56
CA GLU A 110 19.29 -15.15 35.14
C GLU A 110 18.87 -14.89 33.70
N THR A 111 18.74 -15.93 32.88
CA THR A 111 18.24 -15.82 31.52
C THR A 111 17.40 -17.04 31.12
N THR A 112 16.39 -16.81 30.28
CA THR A 112 15.62 -17.86 29.62
C THR A 112 15.69 -17.67 28.11
N LEU A 113 16.11 -18.70 27.39
CA LEU A 113 16.22 -18.73 25.94
C LEU A 113 15.20 -19.73 25.39
N GLN A 114 14.21 -19.25 24.66
CA GLN A 114 13.15 -20.03 24.02
C GLN A 114 13.18 -19.86 22.50
N GLU A 115 12.55 -20.80 21.78
CA GLU A 115 12.40 -20.78 20.31
C GLU A 115 11.83 -19.44 19.82
N LYS A 116 10.78 -18.95 20.49
CA LYS A 116 10.22 -17.62 20.24
C LYS A 116 10.99 -16.57 21.04
N ARG A 117 11.84 -15.79 20.36
CA ARG A 117 12.65 -14.71 20.96
C ARG A 117 11.87 -13.74 21.85
N GLN A 118 10.59 -13.51 21.56
CA GLN A 118 9.69 -12.64 22.35
C GLN A 118 9.44 -13.14 23.77
N LEU A 119 9.70 -14.43 24.05
CA LEU A 119 9.55 -15.04 25.36
C LEU A 119 10.88 -15.06 26.15
N ASN A 120 11.98 -14.60 25.55
CA ASN A 120 13.28 -14.62 26.20
C ASN A 120 13.33 -13.62 27.35
N SER A 121 13.98 -14.02 28.45
CA SER A 121 14.20 -13.14 29.58
C SER A 121 15.67 -13.09 29.94
N TYR A 122 16.14 -11.96 30.44
CA TYR A 122 17.47 -11.80 31.01
C TYR A 122 17.39 -10.76 32.12
N VAL A 123 18.08 -11.01 33.23
CA VAL A 123 18.26 -10.04 34.31
C VAL A 123 19.62 -10.28 34.93
N LEU A 124 20.35 -9.19 35.13
CA LEU A 124 21.54 -9.17 35.96
C LEU A 124 21.30 -8.20 37.12
N GLY A 125 21.91 -8.46 38.27
CA GLY A 125 21.66 -7.61 39.42
C GLY A 125 22.55 -7.87 40.61
N TYR A 126 22.23 -7.12 41.66
CA TYR A 126 22.85 -7.17 42.97
C TYR A 126 21.76 -7.20 44.04
N GLN A 127 21.96 -8.03 45.07
CA GLN A 127 21.15 -8.14 46.27
C GLN A 127 22.00 -7.77 47.49
N GLY A 128 21.58 -6.75 48.24
CA GLY A 128 22.24 -6.30 49.46
C GLY A 128 21.87 -7.17 50.67
N LYS A 129 22.74 -7.16 51.68
CA LYS A 129 22.49 -7.79 52.98
C LYS A 129 21.64 -6.89 53.88
N GLU A 130 21.10 -7.49 54.94
CA GLU A 130 20.36 -6.75 55.97
C GLU A 130 21.24 -5.62 56.55
N GLY A 131 20.67 -4.41 56.66
CA GLY A 131 21.36 -3.22 57.16
C GLY A 131 22.20 -2.44 56.13
N GLU A 132 22.41 -2.95 54.91
CA GLU A 132 23.10 -2.22 53.84
C GLU A 132 22.19 -1.18 53.17
N LEU A 133 22.73 -0.04 52.74
CA LEU A 133 21.92 1.01 52.10
C LEU A 133 21.31 0.54 50.77
N LEU A 134 22.10 -0.10 49.90
CA LEU A 134 21.61 -0.65 48.64
C LEU A 134 21.03 -2.02 48.89
N GLN A 135 19.70 -2.14 48.79
CA GLN A 135 19.00 -3.40 49.00
C GLN A 135 18.89 -4.23 47.72
N SER A 136 18.66 -3.59 46.57
CA SER A 136 18.65 -4.28 45.28
C SER A 136 18.98 -3.37 44.11
N LEU A 137 19.68 -3.89 43.10
CA LEU A 137 19.83 -3.30 41.78
C LEU A 137 19.54 -4.40 40.75
N ARG A 138 18.67 -4.16 39.77
CA ARG A 138 18.37 -5.11 38.70
C ARG A 138 18.41 -4.40 37.36
N ALA A 139 18.97 -5.03 36.35
CA ALA A 139 18.99 -4.56 34.98
C ALA A 139 18.65 -5.73 34.04
N GLY A 140 17.68 -5.55 33.13
CA GLY A 140 17.19 -6.64 32.29
C GLY A 140 15.77 -6.40 31.83
N ASN A 141 15.03 -7.47 31.52
CA ASN A 141 13.61 -7.43 31.11
C ASN A 141 12.72 -8.33 31.99
N LYS A 142 13.22 -8.74 33.17
CA LYS A 142 12.53 -9.58 34.15
C LYS A 142 12.57 -8.91 35.52
N GLY A 143 11.40 -8.75 36.14
CA GLY A 143 11.29 -8.17 37.49
C GLY A 143 11.80 -6.73 37.58
N ILE A 144 11.56 -5.94 36.53
CA ILE A 144 11.91 -4.52 36.48
C ILE A 144 10.66 -3.71 36.84
N GLU A 145 10.46 -3.52 38.14
CA GLU A 145 9.32 -2.85 38.76
C GLU A 145 9.75 -2.17 40.07
N ILE A 146 8.87 -1.33 40.61
CA ILE A 146 9.00 -0.74 41.96
C ILE A 146 7.65 -0.82 42.67
N SER A 147 7.64 -0.61 44.00
CA SER A 147 6.41 -0.62 44.79
C SER A 147 5.36 0.37 44.26
N PRO A 148 4.05 0.10 44.41
CA PRO A 148 3.02 1.07 44.09
C PRO A 148 3.01 2.22 45.10
N TYR A 149 2.76 3.44 44.59
CA TYR A 149 2.65 4.68 45.35
C TYR A 149 1.25 5.28 45.18
N PRO A 150 0.81 6.22 46.03
CA PRO A 150 -0.51 6.85 45.88
C PRO A 150 -0.71 7.38 44.46
N TYR A 151 -1.79 6.96 43.79
CA TYR A 151 -2.13 7.33 42.40
C TYR A 151 -1.12 6.93 41.31
N MET A 152 -0.08 6.16 41.62
CA MET A 152 0.95 5.73 40.65
C MET A 152 1.31 4.27 40.83
N ASP A 153 1.25 3.54 39.73
CA ASP A 153 1.67 2.15 39.69
C ASP A 153 2.79 1.96 38.68
N PHE A 154 3.74 1.09 39.01
CA PHE A 154 4.93 0.81 38.22
C PHE A 154 5.15 -0.70 38.11
N PRO A 155 4.16 -1.47 37.62
CA PRO A 155 4.21 -2.92 37.60
C PRO A 155 5.25 -3.41 36.59
N GLY A 156 5.68 -4.67 36.73
CA GLY A 156 6.61 -5.32 35.82
C GLY A 156 6.23 -5.21 34.35
N GLY A 157 7.21 -4.88 33.51
CA GLY A 157 7.04 -4.78 32.07
C GLY A 157 6.95 -6.15 31.40
N SER A 158 6.59 -6.14 30.11
CA SER A 158 6.65 -7.34 29.28
C SER A 158 8.11 -7.84 29.14
N ARG A 159 8.29 -9.06 28.62
CA ARG A 159 9.61 -9.60 28.25
C ARG A 159 10.32 -8.76 27.17
N SER A 160 9.61 -7.88 26.49
CA SER A 160 10.21 -6.95 25.51
C SER A 160 10.63 -5.62 26.14
N SER A 161 10.46 -5.43 27.45
CA SER A 161 10.66 -4.16 28.15
C SER A 161 11.95 -4.12 28.97
N PRO A 162 13.12 -3.79 28.39
CA PRO A 162 14.36 -3.68 29.13
C PRO A 162 14.36 -2.45 30.05
N GLY A 163 14.97 -2.58 31.22
CA GLY A 163 15.14 -1.47 32.14
C GLY A 163 16.03 -1.79 33.33
N ILE A 164 16.07 -0.85 34.26
CA ILE A 164 16.87 -0.86 35.47
C ILE A 164 15.98 -0.45 36.64
N THR A 165 16.06 -1.16 37.76
CA THR A 165 15.41 -0.79 39.02
C THR A 165 16.42 -0.84 40.16
N ALA A 166 16.32 0.11 41.09
CA ALA A 166 17.16 0.19 42.28
C ALA A 166 16.32 0.47 43.53
N ARG A 167 16.65 -0.19 44.64
CA ARG A 167 16.04 0.04 45.96
C ARG A 167 17.11 0.36 46.98
N LEU A 168 16.96 1.52 47.61
CA LEU A 168 17.78 1.99 48.73
C LEU A 168 16.93 1.99 50.00
N GLN A 169 17.45 1.51 51.11
CA GLN A 169 16.71 1.45 52.38
C GLN A 169 17.61 1.84 53.57
N THR A 170 17.07 2.63 54.47
CA THR A 170 17.59 2.88 55.81
C THR A 170 16.57 2.42 56.85
N GLU A 171 16.83 2.60 58.14
CA GLU A 171 15.86 2.30 59.19
C GLU A 171 14.55 3.11 59.06
N ARG A 172 14.62 4.30 58.47
CA ARG A 172 13.49 5.26 58.41
C ARG A 172 13.04 5.59 56.99
N THR A 173 13.81 5.26 55.98
CA THR A 173 13.50 5.64 54.60
C THR A 173 13.66 4.47 53.63
N GLN A 174 12.81 4.44 52.60
CA GLN A 174 12.94 3.58 51.45
C GLN A 174 12.82 4.44 50.20
N HIS A 175 13.77 4.29 49.28
CA HIS A 175 13.78 4.98 47.99
C HIS A 175 13.88 3.94 46.88
N GLU A 176 13.02 4.06 45.88
CA GLU A 176 12.98 3.17 44.72
C GLU A 176 13.08 4.00 43.44
N PHE A 177 13.85 3.49 42.49
CA PHE A 177 14.08 4.12 41.19
C PHE A 177 13.84 3.09 40.10
N LEU A 178 13.19 3.52 39.01
CA LEU A 178 12.90 2.74 37.83
C LEU A 178 13.24 3.56 36.60
N LEU A 179 13.94 2.95 35.64
CA LEU A 179 14.05 3.43 34.27
C LEU A 179 13.83 2.25 33.33
N ARG A 180 12.79 2.30 32.50
CA ARG A 180 12.42 1.18 31.63
C ARG A 180 11.97 1.68 30.26
N TYR A 181 12.31 0.94 29.22
CA TYR A 181 11.78 1.15 27.88
C TYR A 181 10.70 0.09 27.62
N ASP A 182 9.47 0.53 27.37
CA ASP A 182 8.33 -0.31 27.06
C ASP A 182 8.00 -0.15 25.56
N PRO A 183 8.25 -1.15 24.70
CA PRO A 183 7.74 -1.12 23.34
C PRO A 183 6.23 -0.93 23.35
N SER A 184 5.72 0.06 22.62
CA SER A 184 4.32 0.46 22.72
C SER A 184 3.70 0.67 21.34
N GLN A 185 2.42 0.29 21.20
CA GLN A 185 1.60 0.58 20.03
C GLN A 185 0.29 1.24 20.47
N PRO A 186 -0.14 2.37 19.87
CA PRO A 186 -1.42 2.98 20.16
C PRO A 186 -2.58 2.15 19.60
N VAL A 187 -3.68 2.09 20.35
CA VAL A 187 -4.92 1.39 19.99
C VAL A 187 -6.12 2.29 20.35
N LYS A 188 -7.09 2.36 19.43
CA LYS A 188 -8.39 3.01 19.65
C LYS A 188 -9.52 1.97 19.61
N LYS A 189 -10.44 2.05 20.57
CA LYS A 189 -11.72 1.34 20.54
C LYS A 189 -12.88 2.33 20.63
N THR A 190 -13.92 2.09 19.84
CA THR A 190 -15.12 2.95 19.79
C THR A 190 -16.33 2.16 20.26
N TYR A 191 -17.18 2.80 21.07
CA TYR A 191 -18.44 2.27 21.56
C TYR A 191 -19.57 3.29 21.38
N LEU A 192 -20.80 2.80 21.29
CA LEU A 192 -22.03 3.58 21.35
C LEU A 192 -22.92 3.01 22.47
N GLY A 193 -23.02 3.73 23.58
CA GLY A 193 -23.58 3.22 24.83
C GLY A 193 -22.85 1.94 25.27
N LYS A 194 -23.56 0.82 25.30
CA LYS A 194 -23.05 -0.53 25.63
C LYS A 194 -22.83 -1.42 24.41
N ASN A 195 -22.56 -0.83 23.25
CA ASN A 195 -22.22 -1.57 22.04
C ASN A 195 -20.82 -1.20 21.55
N SER A 196 -19.96 -2.18 21.26
CA SER A 196 -18.74 -1.90 20.49
C SER A 196 -19.10 -1.61 19.05
N VAL A 197 -18.42 -0.62 18.46
CA VAL A 197 -18.63 -0.17 17.09
C VAL A 197 -17.47 -0.61 16.23
N GLU A 198 -17.74 -1.36 15.17
CA GLU A 198 -16.80 -1.56 14.07
C GLU A 198 -17.30 -0.80 12.84
N GLU A 199 -16.36 -0.23 12.09
CA GLU A 199 -16.65 0.62 10.94
C GLU A 199 -16.08 0.00 9.67
N LEU A 200 -16.89 -0.06 8.62
CA LEU A 200 -16.47 -0.30 7.26
C LEU A 200 -16.81 0.93 6.43
N ARG A 201 -15.80 1.54 5.83
CA ARG A 201 -15.93 2.69 4.91
C ARG A 201 -15.69 2.22 3.49
N ILE A 202 -16.65 2.48 2.60
CA ILE A 202 -16.62 2.08 1.19
C ILE A 202 -16.61 3.35 0.35
N GLU A 203 -15.61 3.47 -0.53
CA GLU A 203 -15.49 4.57 -1.47
C GLU A 203 -16.66 4.58 -2.47
N ALA A 204 -17.16 5.77 -2.83
CA ALA A 204 -18.29 5.87 -3.77
C ALA A 204 -17.98 5.28 -5.16
N SER A 205 -16.69 5.26 -5.56
CA SER A 205 -16.22 4.67 -6.82
C SER A 205 -16.03 3.16 -6.77
N ALA A 206 -16.11 2.53 -5.59
CA ALA A 206 -15.91 1.09 -5.39
C ALA A 206 -17.17 0.25 -5.68
N PHE A 207 -17.92 0.63 -6.73
CA PHE A 207 -19.08 -0.14 -7.17
C PHE A 207 -18.66 -1.46 -7.85
N VAL A 208 -19.51 -2.47 -7.75
CA VAL A 208 -19.28 -3.81 -8.32
C VAL A 208 -19.39 -3.74 -9.85
N GLN A 209 -18.32 -4.15 -10.53
CA GLN A 209 -18.29 -4.22 -11.99
C GLN A 209 -18.57 -5.63 -12.54
N GLY A 210 -19.00 -5.71 -13.80
CA GLY A 210 -19.11 -6.98 -14.52
C GLY A 210 -20.12 -7.99 -13.96
N ARG A 211 -21.10 -7.56 -13.15
CA ARG A 211 -22.04 -8.48 -12.46
C ARG A 211 -23.51 -8.19 -12.69
N PHE A 212 -23.94 -6.93 -12.62
CA PHE A 212 -25.36 -6.54 -12.68
C PHE A 212 -25.65 -5.67 -13.89
N PHE A 213 -26.63 -6.06 -14.70
CA PHE A 213 -26.97 -5.40 -15.95
C PHE A 213 -28.48 -5.23 -16.13
N VAL A 214 -28.83 -4.17 -16.84
CA VAL A 214 -30.18 -3.79 -17.25
C VAL A 214 -30.23 -3.84 -18.78
N LEU A 215 -31.08 -4.72 -19.33
CA LEU A 215 -31.31 -4.84 -20.76
C LEU A 215 -32.07 -3.61 -21.28
N PRO A 216 -31.90 -3.22 -22.55
CA PRO A 216 -32.65 -2.10 -23.15
C PRO A 216 -34.17 -2.22 -23.02
N ASP A 217 -34.69 -3.45 -23.01
CA ASP A 217 -36.13 -3.73 -23.00
C ASP A 217 -36.57 -4.51 -21.74
N THR A 218 -37.84 -4.38 -21.39
CA THR A 218 -38.57 -5.23 -20.44
C THR A 218 -39.42 -6.25 -21.19
N GLU A 219 -39.96 -7.26 -20.48
CA GLU A 219 -40.83 -8.30 -21.05
C GLU A 219 -40.19 -9.00 -22.26
N VAL A 220 -38.96 -9.47 -22.08
CA VAL A 220 -38.18 -10.15 -23.13
C VAL A 220 -38.49 -11.66 -23.16
N ASP A 221 -38.48 -12.26 -24.36
CA ASP A 221 -38.95 -13.63 -24.56
C ASP A 221 -37.83 -14.67 -24.33
N ALA A 222 -36.89 -14.76 -25.28
CA ALA A 222 -35.75 -15.67 -25.26
C ALA A 222 -34.49 -14.88 -24.95
N VAL A 223 -33.79 -15.18 -23.85
CA VAL A 223 -32.54 -14.52 -23.44
C VAL A 223 -31.41 -15.53 -23.44
N GLU A 224 -30.33 -15.22 -24.14
CA GLU A 224 -29.10 -16.01 -24.17
C GLU A 224 -27.94 -15.12 -23.74
N VAL A 225 -27.30 -15.46 -22.61
CA VAL A 225 -26.11 -14.77 -22.12
C VAL A 225 -24.88 -15.58 -22.49
N TYR A 226 -23.84 -14.90 -22.95
CA TYR A 226 -22.56 -15.44 -23.36
C TYR A 226 -21.45 -14.79 -22.54
N LEU A 227 -20.51 -15.61 -22.09
CA LEU A 227 -19.33 -15.20 -21.34
C LEU A 227 -18.10 -15.48 -22.18
N GLU A 228 -17.16 -14.54 -22.20
CA GLU A 228 -15.88 -14.72 -22.87
C GLU A 228 -15.15 -15.95 -22.30
N ASP A 229 -14.67 -16.80 -23.20
CA ASP A 229 -13.99 -18.05 -22.88
C ASP A 229 -13.19 -18.49 -24.11
N TYR A 230 -11.87 -18.63 -23.97
CA TYR A 230 -10.98 -19.06 -25.05
C TYR A 230 -11.26 -20.50 -25.55
N LYS A 231 -11.92 -21.33 -24.73
CA LYS A 231 -12.44 -22.66 -25.08
C LYS A 231 -13.90 -22.62 -25.55
N GLY A 232 -14.49 -21.43 -25.62
CA GLY A 232 -15.85 -21.20 -26.06
C GLY A 232 -16.11 -21.67 -27.49
N SER A 233 -17.30 -22.21 -27.73
CA SER A 233 -17.71 -22.73 -29.04
C SER A 233 -18.24 -21.67 -30.01
N PHE A 234 -18.49 -20.44 -29.53
CA PHE A 234 -19.01 -19.35 -30.34
C PHE A 234 -17.90 -18.34 -30.64
N LEU A 235 -17.54 -18.18 -31.92
CA LEU A 235 -16.66 -17.10 -32.37
C LEU A 235 -17.50 -15.84 -32.64
N GLY A 236 -17.15 -14.74 -31.97
CA GLY A 236 -17.74 -13.42 -32.17
C GLY A 236 -17.18 -12.69 -33.39
N SER A 237 -17.93 -11.72 -33.90
CA SER A 237 -17.44 -10.81 -34.95
C SER A 237 -16.27 -9.93 -34.52
N ASP A 238 -15.96 -9.88 -33.23
CA ASP A 238 -14.82 -9.20 -32.63
C ASP A 238 -13.58 -10.10 -32.52
N GLY A 239 -13.62 -11.32 -33.06
CA GLY A 239 -12.50 -12.26 -33.05
C GLY A 239 -12.33 -13.04 -31.73
N ARG A 240 -13.22 -12.83 -30.76
CA ARG A 240 -13.17 -13.48 -29.43
C ARG A 240 -14.06 -14.72 -29.38
N LYS A 241 -13.71 -15.67 -28.50
CA LYS A 241 -14.50 -16.88 -28.27
C LYS A 241 -15.35 -16.74 -27.02
N TYR A 242 -16.53 -17.34 -27.08
CA TYR A 242 -17.55 -17.25 -26.04
C TYR A 242 -18.16 -18.62 -25.78
N ARG A 243 -18.51 -18.86 -24.51
CA ARG A 243 -19.42 -19.94 -24.11
C ARG A 243 -20.77 -19.39 -23.70
N ARG A 244 -21.82 -20.20 -23.81
CA ARG A 244 -23.13 -19.87 -23.26
C ARG A 244 -23.07 -19.96 -21.72
N ALA A 245 -23.65 -18.98 -21.04
CA ALA A 245 -23.82 -18.99 -19.59
C ALA A 245 -24.83 -20.09 -19.18
N THR A 246 -24.53 -20.78 -18.09
CA THR A 246 -25.40 -21.78 -17.45
C THR A 246 -26.26 -21.15 -16.36
N GLU A 247 -27.23 -21.88 -15.83
CA GLU A 247 -28.02 -21.45 -14.67
C GLU A 247 -27.19 -21.20 -13.40
N PHE A 248 -25.98 -21.78 -13.31
CA PHE A 248 -25.03 -21.53 -12.24
C PHE A 248 -24.22 -20.25 -12.44
N ASP A 249 -24.18 -19.71 -13.66
CA ASP A 249 -23.46 -18.48 -13.97
C ASP A 249 -24.36 -17.25 -13.78
N VAL A 250 -25.65 -17.35 -14.14
CA VAL A 250 -26.54 -16.20 -14.32
C VAL A 250 -27.95 -16.39 -13.78
N SER A 251 -28.50 -15.33 -13.19
CA SER A 251 -29.91 -15.16 -12.84
C SER A 251 -30.54 -14.08 -13.74
N LEU A 252 -31.76 -14.36 -14.25
CA LEU A 252 -32.44 -13.54 -15.25
C LEU A 252 -33.84 -13.14 -14.76
N SER A 253 -34.18 -11.85 -14.88
CA SER A 253 -35.56 -11.36 -14.79
C SER A 253 -36.02 -10.92 -16.18
N ARG A 254 -36.86 -11.74 -16.82
CA ARG A 254 -37.36 -11.44 -18.18
C ARG A 254 -38.40 -10.33 -18.21
N SER A 255 -39.27 -10.27 -17.20
CA SER A 255 -40.26 -9.21 -17.07
C SER A 255 -39.59 -7.85 -16.87
N GLU A 256 -38.56 -7.78 -16.03
CA GLU A 256 -37.87 -6.52 -15.74
C GLU A 256 -36.64 -6.27 -16.62
N GLY A 257 -36.25 -7.22 -17.47
CA GLY A 257 -35.05 -7.14 -18.30
C GLY A 257 -33.77 -6.97 -17.49
N LEU A 258 -33.57 -7.81 -16.47
CA LEU A 258 -32.36 -7.78 -15.63
C LEU A 258 -31.51 -9.03 -15.83
N VAL A 259 -30.20 -8.85 -15.86
CA VAL A 259 -29.20 -9.92 -15.91
C VAL A 259 -28.25 -9.77 -14.73
N SER A 260 -28.14 -10.79 -13.88
CA SER A 260 -27.25 -10.78 -12.71
C SER A 260 -26.37 -12.02 -12.72
N LEU A 261 -25.06 -11.84 -12.79
CA LEU A 261 -24.10 -12.94 -12.67
C LEU A 261 -23.90 -13.31 -11.20
N GLN A 262 -23.63 -14.59 -10.95
CA GLN A 262 -23.34 -15.07 -9.59
C GLN A 262 -22.03 -14.49 -9.06
N LYS A 263 -21.06 -14.26 -9.95
CA LYS A 263 -19.78 -13.59 -9.67
C LYS A 263 -19.50 -12.54 -10.75
N PRO A 264 -18.72 -11.48 -10.46
CA PRO A 264 -18.19 -10.58 -11.47
C PRO A 264 -17.50 -11.37 -12.59
N SER A 265 -17.77 -11.03 -13.86
CA SER A 265 -17.09 -11.64 -14.99
C SER A 265 -15.68 -11.06 -15.16
N PRO A 266 -14.65 -11.90 -15.34
CA PRO A 266 -13.30 -11.42 -15.63
C PRO A 266 -13.15 -10.89 -17.06
N GLY A 267 -14.01 -11.32 -17.99
CA GLY A 267 -14.00 -10.93 -19.41
C GLY A 267 -15.32 -10.31 -19.87
N ARG A 268 -15.54 -10.29 -21.18
CA ARG A 268 -16.74 -9.72 -21.80
C ARG A 268 -18.02 -10.51 -21.49
N VAL A 269 -19.12 -9.78 -21.33
CA VAL A 269 -20.47 -10.33 -21.19
C VAL A 269 -21.32 -9.85 -22.36
N VAL A 270 -21.90 -10.80 -23.11
CA VAL A 270 -22.71 -10.53 -24.29
C VAL A 270 -24.09 -11.15 -24.12
N VAL A 271 -25.14 -10.50 -24.61
CA VAL A 271 -26.52 -10.99 -24.53
C VAL A 271 -27.22 -10.92 -25.88
N TYR A 272 -27.91 -11.98 -26.23
CA TYR A 272 -28.93 -11.97 -27.28
C TYR A 272 -30.31 -12.06 -26.62
N TYR A 273 -31.27 -11.27 -27.10
CA TYR A 273 -32.66 -11.52 -26.79
C TYR A 273 -33.61 -11.07 -27.91
N GLU A 274 -34.84 -11.57 -27.84
CA GLU A 274 -35.97 -11.16 -28.67
C GLU A 274 -37.12 -10.62 -27.82
N LYS A 275 -37.89 -9.72 -28.40
CA LYS A 275 -39.18 -9.26 -27.87
C LYS A 275 -40.19 -9.19 -29.00
N GLY A 276 -41.23 -10.00 -28.92
CA GLY A 276 -42.26 -10.08 -29.97
C GLY A 276 -41.69 -10.46 -31.34
N GLY A 277 -40.63 -11.28 -31.36
CA GLY A 277 -39.92 -11.71 -32.58
C GLY A 277 -38.92 -10.69 -33.16
N ALA A 278 -38.77 -9.50 -32.56
CA ALA A 278 -37.74 -8.55 -32.94
C ALA A 278 -36.47 -8.75 -32.09
N PRO A 279 -35.26 -8.86 -32.68
CA PRO A 279 -34.02 -9.02 -31.93
C PRO A 279 -33.55 -7.71 -31.29
N VAL A 280 -32.74 -7.80 -30.23
CA VAL A 280 -32.09 -6.67 -29.57
C VAL A 280 -31.47 -5.67 -30.56
N GLY A 281 -31.73 -4.38 -30.31
CA GLY A 281 -31.25 -3.26 -31.13
C GLY A 281 -32.05 -3.01 -32.42
N SER A 282 -33.17 -3.70 -32.62
CA SER A 282 -34.17 -3.36 -33.63
C SER A 282 -34.76 -1.95 -33.38
N PRO A 283 -35.08 -1.14 -34.40
CA PRO A 283 -35.59 0.24 -34.22
C PRO A 283 -36.90 0.37 -33.41
N SER A 284 -37.68 -0.72 -33.34
CA SER A 284 -38.92 -0.82 -32.57
C SER A 284 -38.71 -1.10 -31.08
N LEU A 285 -37.49 -1.42 -30.65
CA LEU A 285 -37.10 -1.77 -29.28
C LEU A 285 -36.23 -0.67 -28.65
N GLY A 286 -35.81 -0.88 -27.39
CA GLY A 286 -34.79 -0.07 -26.71
C GLY A 286 -35.21 1.36 -26.38
N LYS A 287 -36.51 1.63 -26.24
CA LYS A 287 -37.02 2.99 -26.00
C LYS A 287 -36.55 3.56 -24.66
N LYS A 288 -35.96 4.76 -24.70
CA LYS A 288 -35.37 5.45 -23.54
C LYS A 288 -34.41 4.58 -22.70
N ALA A 289 -33.70 3.66 -23.36
CA ALA A 289 -32.84 2.69 -22.68
C ALA A 289 -31.45 3.24 -22.34
N LEU A 290 -30.96 4.25 -23.06
CA LEU A 290 -29.65 4.84 -22.85
C LEU A 290 -29.75 6.03 -21.89
N PRO A 291 -28.84 6.15 -20.91
CA PRO A 291 -28.79 7.30 -20.02
C PRO A 291 -28.49 8.59 -20.78
N PRO A 292 -29.09 9.72 -20.40
CA PRO A 292 -28.70 11.01 -20.98
C PRO A 292 -27.37 11.47 -20.40
N PHE A 293 -26.63 12.22 -21.21
CA PHE A 293 -25.35 12.81 -20.84
C PHE A 293 -25.29 14.27 -21.26
N VAL A 294 -24.56 15.07 -20.48
CA VAL A 294 -24.34 16.50 -20.74
C VAL A 294 -22.84 16.82 -20.80
N LYS A 295 -22.52 17.87 -21.56
CA LYS A 295 -21.19 18.49 -21.66
C LYS A 295 -21.35 19.99 -21.43
N THR A 296 -20.50 20.58 -20.60
CA THR A 296 -20.48 22.04 -20.39
C THR A 296 -19.92 22.78 -21.60
N ASP A 297 -19.00 22.16 -22.34
CA ASP A 297 -18.47 22.60 -23.63
C ASP A 297 -17.88 21.42 -24.44
N VAL A 298 -17.31 21.68 -25.62
CA VAL A 298 -16.79 20.64 -26.53
C VAL A 298 -15.61 19.84 -25.98
N HIS A 299 -14.84 20.40 -25.04
CA HIS A 299 -13.67 19.80 -24.41
C HIS A 299 -13.96 19.25 -23.01
N ALA A 300 -15.15 19.51 -22.46
CA ALA A 300 -15.57 19.00 -21.17
C ALA A 300 -15.79 17.46 -21.18
N PRO A 301 -15.55 16.77 -20.06
CA PRO A 301 -15.89 15.36 -19.91
C PRO A 301 -17.41 15.14 -19.95
N TRP A 302 -17.84 13.97 -20.44
CA TRP A 302 -19.22 13.54 -20.40
C TRP A 302 -19.69 13.30 -18.95
N GLN A 303 -20.75 14.01 -18.56
CA GLN A 303 -21.39 13.88 -17.24
C GLN A 303 -22.74 13.20 -17.38
N VAL A 304 -23.01 12.18 -16.56
CA VAL A 304 -24.33 11.52 -16.53
C VAL A 304 -25.37 12.51 -16.01
N ASP A 305 -26.50 12.64 -16.71
CA ASP A 305 -27.69 13.33 -16.20
C ASP A 305 -28.70 12.27 -15.74
N PRO A 306 -28.82 12.00 -14.43
CA PRO A 306 -29.72 10.95 -13.94
C PRO A 306 -31.21 11.36 -13.96
N LEU A 307 -31.53 12.63 -14.20
CA LEU A 307 -32.91 13.14 -14.31
C LEU A 307 -33.38 13.37 -15.75
N GLY A 308 -32.44 13.46 -16.68
CA GLY A 308 -32.73 13.69 -18.08
C GLY A 308 -33.60 12.57 -18.69
N GLU A 309 -34.20 12.90 -19.83
CA GLU A 309 -34.95 11.93 -20.63
C GLU A 309 -33.99 10.98 -21.34
N GLY A 310 -34.14 9.67 -21.10
CA GLY A 310 -33.31 8.65 -21.72
C GLY A 310 -33.43 8.64 -23.24
N GLU A 311 -32.35 8.25 -23.91
CA GLU A 311 -32.28 8.13 -25.36
C GLU A 311 -32.64 6.71 -25.83
N ASP A 312 -33.16 6.61 -27.06
CA ASP A 312 -33.46 5.31 -27.69
C ASP A 312 -32.18 4.55 -28.04
N PHE A 313 -32.19 3.24 -27.78
CA PHE A 313 -31.19 2.29 -28.24
C PHE A 313 -31.66 1.55 -29.50
N SER A 314 -30.91 1.67 -30.59
CA SER A 314 -31.03 0.81 -31.77
C SER A 314 -29.73 0.81 -32.57
N TRP A 315 -29.48 -0.23 -33.36
CA TRP A 315 -28.29 -0.29 -34.23
C TRP A 315 -28.29 0.80 -35.31
N SER A 316 -29.45 1.41 -35.61
CA SER A 316 -29.60 2.44 -36.63
C SER A 316 -29.63 3.89 -36.09
N ARG A 317 -29.47 4.11 -34.77
CA ARG A 317 -29.64 5.46 -34.17
C ARG A 317 -28.54 6.48 -34.51
N GLY A 318 -27.40 6.04 -35.05
CA GLY A 318 -26.20 6.85 -35.19
C GLY A 318 -25.31 6.86 -33.93
N PRO A 319 -24.31 7.77 -33.85
CA PRO A 319 -23.33 7.80 -32.76
C PRO A 319 -23.92 8.10 -31.37
N TYR A 320 -23.35 7.49 -30.33
CA TYR A 320 -23.65 7.74 -28.91
C TYR A 320 -22.36 8.14 -28.18
N LEU A 321 -22.35 9.26 -27.46
CA LEU A 321 -21.15 9.74 -26.74
C LEU A 321 -19.93 9.80 -27.69
N ASP A 322 -20.11 10.46 -28.83
CA ASP A 322 -19.10 10.65 -29.89
C ASP A 322 -18.52 9.37 -30.51
N ALA A 323 -19.11 8.18 -30.27
CA ALA A 323 -18.67 6.95 -30.94
C ALA A 323 -19.82 6.14 -31.57
N PRO A 324 -19.51 5.27 -32.55
CA PRO A 324 -20.51 4.43 -33.20
C PRO A 324 -21.25 3.52 -32.22
N ILE A 325 -22.57 3.39 -32.37
CA ILE A 325 -23.38 2.49 -31.52
C ILE A 325 -22.99 1.02 -31.67
N ASP A 326 -22.43 0.65 -32.84
CA ASP A 326 -21.96 -0.69 -33.16
C ASP A 326 -20.80 -1.17 -32.28
N ARG A 327 -20.15 -0.29 -31.50
CA ARG A 327 -19.16 -0.71 -30.48
C ARG A 327 -19.75 -1.64 -29.42
N PHE A 328 -21.09 -1.62 -29.24
CA PHE A 328 -21.79 -2.52 -28.34
C PHE A 328 -22.34 -3.77 -29.05
N LYS A 329 -22.02 -4.00 -30.32
CA LYS A 329 -22.57 -5.11 -31.12
C LYS A 329 -21.54 -6.21 -31.32
N VAL A 330 -21.89 -7.43 -30.93
CA VAL A 330 -21.10 -8.64 -31.21
C VAL A 330 -22.01 -9.65 -31.92
N THR A 331 -21.62 -10.10 -33.11
CA THR A 331 -22.41 -11.11 -33.84
C THR A 331 -21.93 -12.51 -33.45
N LEU A 332 -22.83 -13.32 -32.87
CA LEU A 332 -22.54 -14.69 -32.42
C LEU A 332 -23.47 -15.67 -33.14
N GLY A 333 -22.92 -16.61 -33.90
CA GLY A 333 -23.73 -17.60 -34.64
C GLY A 333 -24.76 -16.96 -35.58
N GLY A 334 -24.43 -15.81 -36.18
CA GLY A 334 -25.33 -15.02 -37.05
C GLY A 334 -26.33 -14.13 -36.31
N LYS A 335 -26.37 -14.15 -34.98
CA LYS A 335 -27.27 -13.32 -34.16
C LYS A 335 -26.60 -12.00 -33.77
N PRO A 336 -27.24 -10.84 -33.99
CA PRO A 336 -26.73 -9.56 -33.50
C PRO A 336 -26.96 -9.46 -31.99
N SER A 337 -25.90 -9.60 -31.20
CA SER A 337 -25.96 -9.59 -29.74
C SER A 337 -25.41 -8.29 -29.17
N LEU A 338 -25.89 -7.92 -27.99
CA LEU A 338 -25.49 -6.73 -27.25
C LEU A 338 -24.35 -7.03 -26.26
N LEU A 339 -23.27 -6.28 -26.33
CA LEU A 339 -22.18 -6.26 -25.34
C LEU A 339 -22.65 -5.51 -24.09
N LEU A 340 -22.83 -6.24 -22.99
CA LEU A 340 -23.23 -5.68 -21.69
C LEU A 340 -22.03 -5.19 -20.88
N TYR A 341 -20.86 -5.79 -21.07
CA TYR A 341 -19.67 -5.51 -20.29
C TYR A 341 -18.40 -5.82 -21.07
N ASP A 342 -17.42 -4.94 -20.95
CA ASP A 342 -16.03 -5.13 -21.39
C ASP A 342 -15.14 -4.51 -20.30
N PRO A 343 -14.25 -5.28 -19.64
CA PRO A 343 -13.44 -4.79 -18.54
C PRO A 343 -12.73 -3.45 -18.85
N GLY A 344 -12.84 -2.49 -17.94
CA GLY A 344 -12.29 -1.14 -18.09
C GLY A 344 -13.07 -0.20 -19.02
N SER A 345 -14.01 -0.70 -19.82
CA SER A 345 -14.86 0.11 -20.69
C SER A 345 -16.18 0.48 -20.00
N PHE A 346 -16.68 1.68 -20.27
CA PHE A 346 -18.00 2.08 -19.80
C PHE A 346 -19.12 1.34 -20.54
N SER A 347 -20.13 0.88 -19.80
CA SER A 347 -21.33 0.26 -20.34
C SER A 347 -22.58 1.01 -19.87
N PRO A 348 -23.40 1.57 -20.79
CA PRO A 348 -24.68 2.17 -20.44
C PRO A 348 -25.75 1.14 -20.07
N PHE A 349 -25.41 -0.14 -19.97
CA PHE A 349 -26.30 -1.24 -19.56
C PHE A 349 -25.95 -1.81 -18.19
N GLN A 350 -24.85 -1.37 -17.59
CA GLN A 350 -24.45 -1.81 -16.27
C GLN A 350 -25.20 -1.04 -15.16
N ASP A 351 -25.37 -1.70 -14.02
CA ASP A 351 -25.93 -1.14 -12.80
C ASP A 351 -24.77 -0.78 -11.85
N TYR A 352 -24.51 0.53 -11.72
CA TYR A 352 -23.39 1.07 -10.95
C TYR A 352 -23.77 1.42 -9.49
N GLY A 353 -24.98 1.06 -9.06
CA GLY A 353 -25.49 1.35 -7.71
C GLY A 353 -25.25 0.27 -6.66
N THR A 354 -24.34 -0.68 -6.92
CA THR A 354 -24.10 -1.84 -6.03
C THR A 354 -22.65 -1.88 -5.55
N TYR A 355 -22.44 -2.19 -4.26
CA TYR A 355 -21.14 -2.21 -3.58
C TYR A 355 -20.90 -3.57 -2.91
N SER A 356 -19.65 -4.03 -2.89
CA SER A 356 -19.28 -5.30 -2.24
C SER A 356 -19.00 -5.11 -0.76
N THR A 357 -19.43 -6.05 0.07
CA THR A 357 -19.05 -6.17 1.49
C THR A 357 -18.29 -7.47 1.77
N ALA A 358 -17.85 -8.21 0.74
CA ALA A 358 -17.33 -9.58 0.88
C ALA A 358 -16.05 -9.69 1.74
N ASN A 359 -15.26 -8.62 1.84
CA ASN A 359 -14.00 -8.59 2.58
C ASN A 359 -14.18 -8.25 4.07
N THR A 360 -15.42 -8.13 4.55
CA THR A 360 -15.72 -7.80 5.94
C THR A 360 -16.94 -8.57 6.40
N THR A 361 -16.83 -9.21 7.56
CA THR A 361 -17.99 -9.86 8.19
C THR A 361 -18.95 -8.79 8.69
N VAL A 362 -19.98 -8.48 7.92
CA VAL A 362 -21.06 -7.60 8.36
C VAL A 362 -22.14 -8.47 9.02
N PRO A 363 -22.42 -8.33 10.33
CA PRO A 363 -23.44 -9.09 11.03
C PRO A 363 -24.83 -8.85 10.42
N THR A 364 -25.76 -9.81 10.58
CA THR A 364 -27.15 -9.65 10.13
C THR A 364 -28.06 -9.15 11.28
N GLY A 365 -29.04 -8.29 10.98
CA GLY A 365 -30.07 -7.83 11.93
C GLY A 365 -30.06 -6.33 12.24
N SER A 366 -30.75 -5.93 13.31
CA SER A 366 -30.94 -4.53 13.75
C SER A 366 -29.68 -3.84 14.30
N ASN A 367 -28.58 -4.58 14.39
CA ASN A 367 -27.33 -4.14 14.99
C ASN A 367 -26.38 -3.53 13.96
N MET A 368 -26.92 -2.82 12.96
CA MET A 368 -26.11 -2.08 11.99
C MET A 368 -26.76 -0.74 11.63
N ARG A 369 -25.93 0.20 11.20
CA ARG A 369 -26.36 1.48 10.62
C ARG A 369 -25.53 1.78 9.39
N ILE A 370 -26.20 2.05 8.27
CA ILE A 370 -25.57 2.40 7.00
C ILE A 370 -25.92 3.84 6.67
N ARG A 371 -24.91 4.65 6.35
CA ARG A 371 -25.07 6.08 6.05
C ARG A 371 -24.11 6.49 4.94
N VAL A 372 -24.49 7.49 4.15
CA VAL A 372 -23.53 8.26 3.37
C VAL A 372 -23.04 9.40 4.24
N VAL A 373 -21.72 9.52 4.40
CA VAL A 373 -21.07 10.49 5.29
C VAL A 373 -20.02 11.28 4.53
N GLN A 374 -19.71 12.48 5.00
CA GLN A 374 -18.56 13.22 4.50
C GLN A 374 -17.28 12.41 4.74
N ARG A 375 -16.43 12.31 3.72
CA ARG A 375 -15.22 11.49 3.71
C ARG A 375 -14.31 11.86 4.89
N GLY A 376 -13.90 10.85 5.66
CA GLY A 376 -13.03 11.03 6.82
C GLY A 376 -13.74 11.49 8.10
N SER A 377 -15.08 11.57 8.10
CA SER A 377 -15.88 11.97 9.27
C SER A 377 -17.11 11.07 9.44
N ASP A 378 -17.89 11.29 10.51
CA ASP A 378 -19.18 10.60 10.75
C ASP A 378 -20.42 11.47 10.44
N THR A 379 -20.17 12.67 9.90
CA THR A 379 -21.19 13.65 9.56
C THR A 379 -21.93 13.18 8.33
N ALA A 380 -23.27 13.11 8.40
CA ALA A 380 -24.08 12.70 7.27
C ALA A 380 -23.87 13.64 6.07
N PHE A 381 -23.73 13.06 4.88
CA PHE A 381 -23.65 13.82 3.65
C PHE A 381 -25.06 14.06 3.10
N PRO A 382 -25.43 15.31 2.77
CA PRO A 382 -26.73 15.59 2.16
C PRO A 382 -26.75 15.12 0.71
N LEU A 383 -27.72 14.27 0.36
CA LEU A 383 -27.95 13.80 -1.02
C LEU A 383 -29.11 14.56 -1.66
N ALA A 384 -29.02 14.79 -2.97
CA ALA A 384 -30.05 15.39 -3.81
C ALA A 384 -31.32 14.54 -3.89
N TYR A 385 -31.18 13.22 -3.78
CA TYR A 385 -32.27 12.25 -3.76
C TYR A 385 -32.30 11.44 -2.46
N PRO A 386 -33.46 10.87 -2.08
CA PRO A 386 -33.58 10.02 -0.90
C PRO A 386 -33.00 8.61 -1.15
N VAL A 387 -31.71 8.51 -1.49
CA VAL A 387 -31.02 7.23 -1.69
C VAL A 387 -31.02 6.43 -0.39
N GLN A 388 -31.51 5.19 -0.46
CA GLN A 388 -31.57 4.26 0.65
C GLN A 388 -30.68 3.03 0.41
N PRO A 389 -29.81 2.67 1.37
CA PRO A 389 -29.05 1.44 1.33
C PRO A 389 -29.92 0.22 1.62
N VAL A 390 -29.85 -0.79 0.76
CA VAL A 390 -30.45 -2.12 0.95
C VAL A 390 -29.32 -3.14 1.02
N TYR A 391 -29.11 -3.72 2.20
CA TYR A 391 -28.08 -4.72 2.43
C TYR A 391 -28.61 -6.13 2.22
N SER A 392 -27.90 -6.94 1.42
CA SER A 392 -28.22 -8.34 1.14
C SER A 392 -27.10 -9.25 1.67
N PRO A 393 -27.21 -9.76 2.91
CA PRO A 393 -26.13 -10.50 3.56
C PRO A 393 -25.73 -11.79 2.83
N GLY A 394 -26.70 -12.51 2.27
CA GLY A 394 -26.45 -13.78 1.56
C GLY A 394 -25.63 -13.62 0.27
N GLU A 395 -25.55 -12.40 -0.26
CA GLU A 395 -24.76 -12.07 -1.45
C GLU A 395 -23.54 -11.20 -1.13
N SER A 396 -23.38 -10.80 0.14
CA SER A 396 -22.37 -9.85 0.60
C SER A 396 -22.34 -8.56 -0.23
N ILE A 397 -23.51 -7.99 -0.51
CA ILE A 397 -23.64 -6.75 -1.28
C ILE A 397 -24.51 -5.72 -0.57
N LEU A 398 -24.19 -4.46 -0.84
CA LEU A 398 -24.98 -3.29 -0.49
C LEU A 398 -25.47 -2.62 -1.77
N ARG A 399 -26.78 -2.39 -1.90
CA ARG A 399 -27.37 -1.72 -3.05
C ARG A 399 -27.94 -0.37 -2.65
N MET A 400 -27.62 0.66 -3.41
CA MET A 400 -28.25 1.98 -3.30
C MET A 400 -29.53 1.99 -4.13
N THR A 401 -30.63 2.41 -3.51
CA THR A 401 -31.96 2.37 -4.14
C THR A 401 -32.69 3.69 -3.92
N ILE A 402 -33.65 4.00 -4.79
CA ILE A 402 -34.60 5.08 -4.56
C ILE A 402 -35.92 4.45 -4.07
N PRO A 403 -36.52 4.92 -2.96
CA PRO A 403 -37.84 4.50 -2.52
C PRO A 403 -38.86 4.61 -3.65
N ASP A 404 -39.65 3.55 -3.86
CA ASP A 404 -40.64 3.42 -4.94
C ASP A 404 -40.08 3.56 -6.38
N GLY A 405 -38.75 3.59 -6.53
CA GLY A 405 -38.05 3.69 -7.80
C GLY A 405 -37.85 2.34 -8.48
N SER A 406 -37.91 2.32 -9.81
CA SER A 406 -37.54 1.14 -10.60
C SER A 406 -36.03 0.90 -10.56
N ARG A 407 -35.59 -0.37 -10.46
CA ARG A 407 -34.17 -0.75 -10.65
C ARG A 407 -33.59 -0.30 -12.00
N ARG A 408 -34.46 0.00 -12.97
CA ARG A 408 -34.05 0.46 -14.30
C ARG A 408 -33.84 1.97 -14.36
N SER A 409 -34.32 2.74 -13.39
CA SER A 409 -34.20 4.20 -13.42
C SER A 409 -32.73 4.62 -13.35
N PHE A 410 -32.38 5.70 -14.05
CA PHE A 410 -31.00 6.18 -14.06
C PHE A 410 -30.56 6.63 -12.66
N GLN A 411 -31.45 7.20 -11.84
CA GLN A 411 -31.15 7.51 -10.44
C GLN A 411 -30.77 6.27 -9.63
N THR A 412 -31.40 5.11 -9.85
CA THR A 412 -31.03 3.88 -9.11
C THR A 412 -29.72 3.30 -9.61
N ARG A 413 -29.45 3.42 -10.92
CA ARG A 413 -28.25 2.89 -11.57
C ARG A 413 -27.02 3.76 -11.32
N PHE A 414 -27.21 5.06 -11.13
CA PHE A 414 -26.19 6.08 -10.89
C PHE A 414 -26.57 6.90 -9.64
N PRO A 415 -26.61 6.28 -8.45
CA PRO A 415 -27.20 6.87 -7.23
C PRO A 415 -26.56 8.17 -6.76
N PHE A 416 -25.31 8.44 -7.15
CA PHE A 416 -24.56 9.62 -6.74
C PHE A 416 -24.19 10.56 -7.88
N ALA A 417 -24.89 10.48 -9.02
CA ALA A 417 -24.53 11.25 -10.21
C ALA A 417 -24.80 12.76 -10.07
N GLU A 418 -25.70 13.21 -9.18
CA GLU A 418 -25.87 14.64 -8.91
C GLU A 418 -24.72 15.20 -8.08
N GLU A 419 -24.28 14.44 -7.08
CA GLU A 419 -23.22 14.85 -6.17
C GLU A 419 -21.85 14.76 -6.85
N ALA A 420 -21.64 13.72 -7.67
CA ALA A 420 -20.39 13.43 -8.35
C ALA A 420 -20.66 12.88 -9.78
N PRO A 421 -20.99 13.75 -10.76
CA PRO A 421 -21.36 13.31 -12.10
C PRO A 421 -20.24 12.59 -12.87
N LEU A 422 -18.97 12.84 -12.51
CA LEU A 422 -17.78 12.18 -13.09
C LEU A 422 -17.41 10.87 -12.38
N LEU A 423 -18.23 10.41 -11.44
CA LEU A 423 -18.11 9.07 -10.85
C LEU A 423 -18.50 7.97 -11.85
N TYR A 424 -19.34 8.31 -12.82
CA TYR A 424 -19.91 7.40 -13.81
C TYR A 424 -19.70 7.92 -15.23
N GLY A 425 -19.84 7.04 -16.22
CA GLY A 425 -19.73 7.41 -17.62
C GLY A 425 -18.39 7.05 -18.28
N PRO A 426 -18.24 7.37 -19.57
CA PRO A 426 -17.04 7.01 -20.35
C PRO A 426 -15.79 7.74 -19.87
N ASP A 427 -15.94 8.98 -19.39
CA ASP A 427 -14.83 9.83 -18.94
C ASP A 427 -14.63 9.79 -17.42
N ALA A 428 -15.30 8.88 -16.72
CA ALA A 428 -15.15 8.73 -15.27
C ALA A 428 -13.68 8.44 -14.90
N LEU A 429 -13.21 9.02 -13.80
CA LEU A 429 -11.89 8.73 -13.22
C LEU A 429 -12.06 8.02 -11.88
N LYS A 430 -11.04 7.28 -11.45
CA LYS A 430 -11.07 6.50 -10.20
C LYS A 430 -11.42 7.33 -8.96
N THR A 431 -10.96 8.58 -8.91
CA THR A 431 -11.26 9.54 -7.83
C THR A 431 -12.46 10.45 -8.12
N GLY A 432 -13.10 10.29 -9.30
CA GLY A 432 -14.41 10.84 -9.63
C GLY A 432 -14.53 12.36 -9.69
N GLY A 433 -13.42 13.11 -9.69
CA GLY A 433 -13.44 14.58 -9.71
C GLY A 433 -14.13 15.18 -8.48
N LYS A 434 -13.42 15.22 -7.35
CA LYS A 434 -13.88 15.75 -6.04
C LYS A 434 -15.09 15.00 -5.45
N VAL A 435 -14.93 13.70 -5.18
CA VAL A 435 -15.85 12.95 -4.31
C VAL A 435 -15.49 13.23 -2.84
N ASP A 436 -16.35 13.95 -2.11
CA ASP A 436 -16.13 14.32 -0.70
C ASP A 436 -16.99 13.52 0.28
N PHE A 437 -17.55 12.39 -0.16
CA PHE A 437 -18.36 11.49 0.63
C PHE A 437 -17.94 10.03 0.47
N GLU A 438 -18.37 9.19 1.41
CA GLU A 438 -18.17 7.75 1.42
C GLU A 438 -19.38 7.05 2.07
N ILE A 439 -19.48 5.74 1.88
CA ILE A 439 -20.51 4.91 2.49
C ILE A 439 -19.94 4.31 3.78
N LEU A 440 -20.54 4.66 4.91
CA LEU A 440 -20.17 4.15 6.23
C LEU A 440 -21.18 3.10 6.70
N ILE A 441 -20.68 1.88 6.95
CA ILE A 441 -21.39 0.80 7.63
C ILE A 441 -20.83 0.70 9.05
N GLN A 442 -21.68 0.91 10.05
CA GLN A 442 -21.35 0.70 11.46
C GLN A 442 -22.07 -0.53 11.98
N THR A 443 -21.34 -1.44 12.60
CA THR A 443 -21.89 -2.64 13.24
C THR A 443 -21.79 -2.50 14.75
N TYR A 444 -22.83 -2.95 15.46
CA TYR A 444 -22.97 -2.76 16.90
C TYR A 444 -23.02 -4.12 17.60
N THR A 445 -22.00 -4.41 18.40
CA THR A 445 -21.97 -5.66 19.19
C THR A 445 -22.21 -5.32 20.66
N PRO A 446 -23.30 -5.81 21.29
CA PRO A 446 -23.54 -5.59 22.71
C PRO A 446 -22.39 -6.08 23.57
N VAL A 447 -21.95 -5.26 24.52
CA VAL A 447 -20.89 -5.58 25.47
C VAL A 447 -21.37 -5.41 26.91
N GLN A 448 -20.95 -6.32 27.79
CA GLN A 448 -21.21 -6.17 29.23
C GLN A 448 -20.24 -5.17 29.88
N SER A 449 -19.00 -5.14 29.40
CA SER A 449 -17.93 -4.24 29.85
C SER A 449 -17.16 -3.67 28.66
N TYR A 450 -16.53 -2.52 28.88
CA TYR A 450 -15.62 -1.92 27.90
C TYR A 450 -14.28 -2.64 27.98
N THR A 451 -14.05 -3.58 27.07
CA THR A 451 -12.85 -4.42 27.09
C THR A 451 -11.68 -3.75 26.38
N LEU A 452 -10.50 -3.86 26.96
CA LEU A 452 -9.20 -3.55 26.40
C LEU A 452 -8.49 -4.87 26.04
N SER A 453 -7.28 -4.82 25.50
CA SER A 453 -6.44 -6.02 25.41
C SER A 453 -5.81 -6.35 26.78
N THR A 454 -5.29 -7.56 26.96
CA THR A 454 -4.64 -7.98 28.22
C THR A 454 -3.21 -7.47 28.35
N ASP A 455 -2.62 -6.96 27.26
CA ASP A 455 -1.29 -6.38 27.20
C ASP A 455 -1.31 -4.84 27.27
N VAL A 456 -2.40 -4.27 27.79
CA VAL A 456 -2.55 -2.82 28.00
C VAL A 456 -1.47 -2.33 28.94
N ILE A 457 -0.91 -1.20 28.56
CA ILE A 457 0.08 -0.47 29.33
C ILE A 457 -0.64 0.40 30.39
N PRO A 458 -0.35 0.20 31.70
CA PRO A 458 -0.94 1.02 32.75
C PRO A 458 -0.65 2.51 32.61
N GLY A 459 -1.69 3.32 32.85
CA GLY A 459 -1.65 4.78 32.74
C GLY A 459 -1.76 5.32 31.31
N SER A 460 -1.86 4.46 30.29
CA SER A 460 -2.03 4.88 28.89
C SER A 460 -3.48 5.10 28.45
N VAL A 461 -4.45 4.67 29.27
CA VAL A 461 -5.87 4.68 28.91
C VAL A 461 -6.45 6.09 29.01
N ARG A 462 -7.13 6.54 27.96
CA ARG A 462 -7.94 7.76 27.93
C ARG A 462 -9.32 7.42 27.41
N VAL A 463 -10.34 8.02 28.03
CA VAL A 463 -11.73 7.80 27.64
C VAL A 463 -12.32 9.15 27.24
N PHE A 464 -12.99 9.18 26.11
CA PHE A 464 -13.76 10.33 25.65
C PHE A 464 -15.22 9.94 25.56
N ARG A 465 -16.11 10.77 26.09
CA ARG A 465 -17.55 10.66 25.95
C ARG A 465 -18.06 11.83 25.14
N ASN A 466 -18.66 11.54 23.98
CA ASN A 466 -19.15 12.54 23.02
C ASN A 466 -18.09 13.60 22.66
N GLY A 467 -16.84 13.14 22.45
CA GLY A 467 -15.71 13.99 22.11
C GLY A 467 -15.11 14.80 23.26
N ARG A 468 -15.66 14.71 24.48
CA ARG A 468 -15.08 15.33 25.68
C ARG A 468 -14.34 14.29 26.50
N GLU A 469 -13.16 14.62 27.00
CA GLU A 469 -12.40 13.72 27.87
C GLU A 469 -13.17 13.44 29.16
N GLU A 470 -13.37 12.16 29.45
CA GLU A 470 -13.95 11.66 30.70
C GLU A 470 -12.79 11.41 31.67
N THR A 471 -12.78 12.15 32.77
CA THR A 471 -11.72 12.04 33.78
C THR A 471 -12.11 11.12 34.93
N LEU A 472 -13.40 10.79 35.06
CA LEU A 472 -13.91 9.89 36.06
C LEU A 472 -14.15 8.51 35.44
N PHE A 473 -13.13 7.65 35.48
CA PHE A 473 -13.21 6.24 35.10
C PHE A 473 -12.21 5.41 35.90
N SER A 474 -12.40 4.09 35.94
CA SER A 474 -11.42 3.15 36.50
C SER A 474 -11.08 2.07 35.50
N VAL A 475 -9.85 1.53 35.59
CA VAL A 475 -9.35 0.47 34.72
C VAL A 475 -8.91 -0.70 35.56
N ASP A 476 -9.43 -1.88 35.25
CA ASP A 476 -8.92 -3.16 35.73
C ASP A 476 -7.93 -3.69 34.68
N TYR A 477 -6.63 -3.47 34.93
CA TYR A 477 -5.58 -3.84 33.99
C TYR A 477 -5.35 -5.36 33.91
N GLU A 478 -5.70 -6.12 34.94
CA GLU A 478 -5.59 -7.59 34.90
C GLU A 478 -6.64 -8.19 33.98
N LYS A 479 -7.88 -7.68 34.03
CA LYS A 479 -8.97 -8.12 33.15
C LYS A 479 -9.01 -7.38 31.82
N GLY A 480 -8.27 -6.29 31.70
CA GLY A 480 -8.36 -5.35 30.57
C GLY A 480 -9.77 -4.80 30.43
N THR A 481 -10.33 -4.16 31.46
CA THR A 481 -11.67 -3.55 31.36
C THR A 481 -11.74 -2.15 31.92
N VAL A 482 -12.55 -1.29 31.31
CA VAL A 482 -12.83 0.08 31.75
C VAL A 482 -14.23 0.13 32.37
N SER A 483 -14.34 0.80 33.51
CA SER A 483 -15.59 1.07 34.22
C SER A 483 -15.84 2.57 34.31
N LEU A 484 -17.05 2.98 33.94
CA LEU A 484 -17.52 4.36 34.07
C LEU A 484 -18.41 4.48 35.32
N PRO A 485 -18.33 5.59 36.06
CA PRO A 485 -19.06 5.79 37.31
C PRO A 485 -20.57 5.88 37.11
N PHE A 486 -21.00 6.33 35.92
CA PHE A 486 -22.39 6.39 35.52
C PHE A 486 -22.57 5.63 34.22
N GLU A 487 -23.68 4.92 34.10
CA GLU A 487 -24.00 4.19 32.88
C GLU A 487 -24.21 5.19 31.72
N PRO A 488 -23.50 5.00 30.59
CA PRO A 488 -23.67 5.87 29.43
C PRO A 488 -25.05 5.69 28.80
N ALA A 489 -25.59 6.78 28.25
CA ALA A 489 -26.81 6.70 27.47
C ALA A 489 -26.58 5.86 26.21
N ALA A 490 -27.64 5.25 25.68
CA ALA A 490 -27.55 4.43 24.46
C ALA A 490 -27.01 5.20 23.25
N SER A 491 -27.14 6.53 23.24
CA SER A 491 -26.64 7.42 22.19
C SER A 491 -25.22 7.96 22.44
N ASP A 492 -24.63 7.71 23.62
CA ASP A 492 -23.32 8.26 23.94
C ASP A 492 -22.22 7.54 23.17
N ARG A 493 -21.41 8.29 22.43
CA ARG A 493 -20.20 7.76 21.80
C ARG A 493 -19.06 7.76 22.81
N ILE A 494 -18.46 6.60 23.02
CA ILE A 494 -17.33 6.43 23.93
C ILE A 494 -16.12 5.99 23.11
N GLU A 495 -15.06 6.78 23.14
CA GLU A 495 -13.80 6.45 22.46
C GLU A 495 -12.74 6.20 23.52
N ILE A 496 -12.12 5.03 23.49
CA ILE A 496 -11.09 4.61 24.44
C ILE A 496 -9.79 4.45 23.69
N TYR A 497 -8.81 5.27 24.05
CA TYR A 497 -7.45 5.22 23.52
C TYR A 497 -6.56 4.59 24.58
N PHE A 498 -5.69 3.66 24.20
CA PHE A 498 -4.74 3.01 25.09
C PHE A 498 -3.54 2.49 24.32
N ARG A 499 -2.53 1.97 25.04
CA ARG A 499 -1.34 1.38 24.41
C ARG A 499 -1.13 -0.06 24.81
N THR A 500 -0.50 -0.82 23.93
CA THR A 500 -0.18 -2.24 24.14
C THR A 500 1.31 -2.53 24.05
N ALA A 501 1.79 -3.53 24.78
CA ALA A 501 3.21 -3.92 24.83
C ALA A 501 3.70 -4.76 23.62
N SER A 502 2.85 -4.95 22.62
CA SER A 502 3.05 -5.85 21.46
C SER A 502 3.73 -5.19 20.24
N GLY A 503 4.03 -3.89 20.29
CA GLY A 503 4.60 -3.11 19.18
C GLY A 503 6.07 -3.44 18.87
N GLN A 504 6.35 -4.52 18.14
CA GLN A 504 7.66 -4.74 17.55
C GLN A 504 7.90 -3.73 16.41
N GLY A 505 8.73 -2.71 16.65
CA GLY A 505 9.32 -1.87 15.58
C GLY A 505 8.77 -0.45 15.39
N ALA A 506 7.74 -0.03 16.12
CA ALA A 506 7.11 1.29 15.97
C ALA A 506 7.66 2.40 16.88
N GLY A 507 8.50 2.07 17.87
CA GLY A 507 8.93 2.98 18.94
C GLY A 507 8.55 2.41 20.31
N GLY A 508 8.64 3.23 21.37
CA GLY A 508 8.26 2.81 22.71
C GLY A 508 8.22 3.94 23.73
N ASP A 509 7.76 3.63 24.93
CA ASP A 509 7.69 4.56 26.03
C ASP A 509 8.91 4.43 26.92
N ILE A 510 9.58 5.54 27.22
CA ILE A 510 10.48 5.61 28.37
C ILE A 510 9.63 5.85 29.61
N LEU A 511 9.68 4.91 30.53
CA LEU A 511 9.10 5.00 31.85
C LEU A 511 10.22 5.29 32.87
N PHE A 512 10.08 6.39 33.60
CA PHE A 512 10.87 6.67 34.79
C PHE A 512 9.95 6.74 36.00
N GLY A 513 10.32 6.05 37.07
CA GLY A 513 9.61 6.06 38.34
C GLY A 513 10.56 6.34 39.48
N MET A 514 10.18 7.23 40.37
CA MET A 514 10.86 7.45 41.65
C MET A 514 9.83 7.41 42.76
N GLY A 515 10.07 6.56 43.75
CA GLY A 515 9.22 6.39 44.91
C GLY A 515 10.02 6.58 46.20
N SER A 516 9.42 7.22 47.20
CA SER A 516 10.04 7.40 48.52
C SER A 516 9.03 7.22 49.64
N THR A 517 9.32 6.31 50.55
CA THR A 517 8.59 6.16 51.83
C THR A 517 9.49 6.66 52.96
N VAL A 518 8.99 7.59 53.76
CA VAL A 518 9.73 8.24 54.87
C VAL A 518 8.92 8.09 56.15
N ARG A 519 9.51 7.45 57.15
CA ARG A 519 8.97 7.35 58.51
C ARG A 519 9.70 8.33 59.41
N TRP A 520 9.05 9.45 59.73
CA TRP A 520 9.65 10.44 60.64
C TRP A 520 9.69 9.93 62.08
N ASN A 521 8.66 9.17 62.48
CA ASN A 521 8.53 8.45 63.74
C ASN A 521 7.51 7.31 63.57
N ASP A 522 7.27 6.53 64.62
CA ASP A 522 6.35 5.37 64.60
C ASP A 522 4.89 5.72 64.27
N ALA A 523 4.52 6.99 64.40
CA ALA A 523 3.17 7.47 64.16
C ALA A 523 2.99 8.23 62.84
N LEU A 524 4.06 8.69 62.16
CA LEU A 524 3.97 9.53 60.96
C LEU A 524 4.80 8.96 59.80
N GLU A 525 4.11 8.57 58.72
CA GLU A 525 4.70 8.07 57.48
C GLU A 525 4.28 8.95 56.29
N GLY A 526 5.22 9.22 55.39
CA GLY A 526 5.01 9.94 54.15
C GLY A 526 5.41 9.09 52.95
N LYS A 527 4.61 9.14 51.90
CA LYS A 527 4.90 8.54 50.60
C LYS A 527 4.92 9.61 49.53
N PHE A 528 5.96 9.64 48.72
CA PHE A 528 6.13 10.60 47.63
C PHE A 528 6.49 9.84 46.36
N ALA A 529 5.93 10.22 45.23
CA ALA A 529 6.29 9.62 43.95
C ALA A 529 6.34 10.63 42.81
N LEU A 530 7.23 10.36 41.86
CA LEU A 530 7.35 11.00 40.56
C LEU A 530 7.29 9.90 39.50
N GLY A 531 6.37 10.04 38.55
CA GLY A 531 6.25 9.16 37.40
C GLY A 531 6.39 9.96 36.12
N VAL A 532 7.26 9.52 35.21
CA VAL A 532 7.38 10.08 33.86
C VAL A 532 7.18 8.94 32.89
N ARG A 533 6.23 9.09 31.97
CA ARG A 533 6.05 8.19 30.84
C ARG A 533 6.09 9.00 29.57
N TRP A 534 7.13 8.85 28.78
CA TRP A 534 7.36 9.68 27.59
C TRP A 534 7.54 8.80 26.38
N ASN A 535 6.72 8.98 25.35
CA ASN A 535 6.91 8.23 24.12
C ASN A 535 8.13 8.75 23.36
N VAL A 536 9.01 7.82 22.97
CA VAL A 536 10.23 8.08 22.22
C VAL A 536 10.23 7.15 21.02
N LEU A 537 9.89 7.74 19.88
CA LEU A 537 9.70 7.02 18.64
C LEU A 537 11.00 6.61 17.95
N LYS A 538 10.85 5.72 16.97
CA LYS A 538 11.79 5.57 15.86
C LYS A 538 11.60 6.65 14.77
N GLY A 539 10.40 7.23 14.66
CA GLY A 539 10.05 8.37 13.81
C GLY A 539 10.14 9.72 14.52
N SER A 540 9.94 10.79 13.77
CA SER A 540 10.15 12.17 14.24
C SER A 540 8.87 13.03 14.17
N TYR A 541 7.72 12.41 13.89
CA TYR A 541 6.39 13.02 13.76
C TYR A 541 5.27 11.99 14.01
N SER A 542 4.05 12.47 14.31
CA SER A 542 2.79 11.70 14.39
C SER A 542 2.05 11.66 13.07
N THR A 543 1.20 10.64 12.88
CA THR A 543 0.28 10.51 11.74
C THR A 543 -1.18 10.52 12.16
N GLU A 544 -1.48 10.15 13.41
CA GLU A 544 -2.77 10.38 14.07
C GLU A 544 -2.59 11.25 15.32
N PRO A 545 -3.60 12.07 15.67
CA PRO A 545 -3.58 12.77 16.94
C PRO A 545 -3.44 11.76 18.08
N THR A 546 -2.60 12.09 19.07
CA THR A 546 -2.33 11.24 20.24
C THR A 546 -1.54 9.95 20.02
N ASP A 547 -0.91 9.77 18.84
CA ASP A 547 0.04 8.67 18.61
C ASP A 547 1.14 8.64 19.70
N HIS A 548 1.65 9.83 20.06
CA HIS A 548 2.81 10.01 20.92
C HIS A 548 2.49 10.76 22.21
N THR A 549 1.62 10.23 23.06
CA THR A 549 1.36 10.84 24.36
C THR A 549 2.55 10.81 25.32
N GLY A 550 2.63 11.82 26.20
CA GLY A 550 3.55 11.89 27.35
C GLY A 550 2.83 12.29 28.63
N ILE A 551 3.24 11.74 29.77
CA ILE A 551 2.68 12.02 31.09
C ILE A 551 3.82 12.27 32.08
N VAL A 552 3.66 13.29 32.92
CA VAL A 552 4.48 13.52 34.11
C VAL A 552 3.55 13.68 35.31
N GLY A 553 3.66 12.80 36.29
CA GLY A 553 2.86 12.83 37.50
C GLY A 553 3.73 13.02 38.74
N ILE A 554 3.22 13.75 39.73
CA ILE A 554 3.78 13.84 41.09
C ILE A 554 2.66 13.49 42.08
N SER A 555 2.93 12.65 43.07
CA SER A 555 1.98 12.35 44.14
C SER A 555 2.61 12.37 45.53
N SER A 556 1.76 12.64 46.52
CA SER A 556 2.14 12.62 47.93
C SER A 556 1.01 12.04 48.79
N GLN A 557 1.38 11.34 49.86
CA GLN A 557 0.48 10.88 50.91
C GLN A 557 1.17 11.03 52.26
N LEU A 558 0.43 11.54 53.25
CA LEU A 558 0.83 11.62 54.65
C LEU A 558 -0.16 10.79 55.47
N SER A 559 0.37 9.86 56.27
CA SER A 559 -0.39 8.97 57.14
C SER A 559 0.07 9.17 58.57
N TYR A 560 -0.87 9.53 59.46
CA TYR A 560 -0.64 9.58 60.90
C TYR A 560 -1.47 8.50 61.60
N LYS A 561 -0.85 7.67 62.44
CA LYS A 561 -1.51 6.58 63.16
C LYS A 561 -1.03 6.47 64.61
N LYS A 562 -1.96 6.62 65.55
CA LYS A 562 -1.84 6.21 66.97
C LYS A 562 -3.08 5.40 67.37
N GLU A 563 -3.09 4.82 68.57
CA GLU A 563 -4.16 3.93 69.07
C GLU A 563 -5.59 4.43 68.80
N ASN A 564 -5.85 5.74 68.96
CA ASN A 564 -7.19 6.33 68.84
C ASN A 564 -7.34 7.34 67.68
N LEU A 565 -6.31 7.59 66.87
CA LEU A 565 -6.35 8.59 65.80
C LEU A 565 -5.61 8.08 64.55
N ARG A 566 -6.34 8.03 63.43
CA ARG A 566 -5.80 7.78 62.09
C ARG A 566 -6.18 8.93 61.18
N LEU A 567 -5.19 9.64 60.64
CA LEU A 567 -5.37 10.68 59.63
C LEU A 567 -4.63 10.25 58.35
N LEU A 568 -5.26 10.44 57.20
CA LEU A 568 -4.67 10.21 55.89
C LEU A 568 -4.96 11.43 55.02
N THR A 569 -3.94 11.93 54.33
CA THR A 569 -4.09 13.00 53.34
C THR A 569 -3.22 12.68 52.15
N ASP A 570 -3.79 12.69 50.96
CA ASP A 570 -3.12 12.36 49.72
C ASP A 570 -3.56 13.28 48.59
N GLY A 571 -2.67 13.48 47.61
CA GLY A 571 -2.91 14.31 46.45
C GLY A 571 -1.90 14.06 45.34
N ALA A 572 -2.30 14.34 44.10
CA ALA A 572 -1.47 14.19 42.91
C ALA A 572 -1.69 15.32 41.92
N VAL A 573 -0.65 15.62 41.14
CA VAL A 573 -0.67 16.56 40.01
C VAL A 573 -0.12 15.83 38.79
N VAL A 574 -0.81 15.93 37.67
CA VAL A 574 -0.41 15.29 36.41
C VAL A 574 -0.35 16.34 35.30
N TYR A 575 0.77 16.39 34.60
CA TYR A 575 0.94 17.09 33.34
C TYR A 575 0.85 16.08 32.19
N TYR A 576 0.04 16.41 31.20
CA TYR A 576 -0.19 15.58 30.02
C TYR A 576 0.27 16.33 28.77
N ASN A 577 0.99 15.64 27.90
CA ASN A 577 1.29 16.06 26.55
C ASN A 577 0.56 15.13 25.57
N PRO A 578 -0.37 15.64 24.73
CA PRO A 578 -1.06 14.81 23.75
C PRO A 578 -0.13 14.26 22.68
N ASP A 579 0.96 14.95 22.35
CA ASP A 579 1.90 14.55 21.31
C ASP A 579 3.33 15.07 21.61
N THR A 580 4.21 14.17 22.03
CA THR A 580 5.60 14.42 22.39
C THR A 580 6.48 14.69 21.18
N SER A 581 6.03 14.37 19.96
CA SER A 581 6.75 14.75 18.72
C SER A 581 6.58 16.24 18.41
N GLY A 582 5.45 16.84 18.83
CA GLY A 582 5.09 18.21 18.49
C GLY A 582 4.76 18.45 17.01
N LEU A 583 4.78 17.41 16.17
CA LEU A 583 4.60 17.48 14.72
C LEU A 583 3.60 16.42 14.28
N LEU A 584 2.45 16.83 13.73
CA LEU A 584 1.49 15.95 13.08
C LEU A 584 1.59 16.12 11.57
N ARG A 585 1.99 15.05 10.86
CA ARG A 585 2.11 15.07 9.40
C ARG A 585 0.75 14.76 8.78
N LEU A 586 0.18 15.76 8.11
CA LEU A 586 -1.13 15.64 7.46
C LEU A 586 -1.04 14.98 6.08
N LEU A 587 -0.12 15.47 5.24
CA LEU A 587 0.06 15.05 3.86
C LEU A 587 1.56 15.02 3.55
N GLY A 588 2.10 13.86 3.18
CA GLY A 588 3.51 13.70 2.82
C GLY A 588 3.80 13.69 1.32
N MET A 589 2.75 13.69 0.48
CA MET A 589 2.85 13.61 -0.99
C MET A 589 3.63 12.39 -1.47
N GLU A 590 3.44 11.25 -0.79
CA GLU A 590 4.15 10.00 -1.08
C GLU A 590 3.22 8.81 -1.35
N ASN A 591 1.92 9.07 -1.50
CA ASN A 591 0.88 8.05 -1.58
C ASN A 591 0.72 7.50 -3.00
N TYR A 592 1.30 8.15 -4.01
CA TYR A 592 1.30 7.68 -5.39
C TYR A 592 2.70 7.23 -5.85
N ASP A 593 3.09 6.02 -5.44
CA ASP A 593 4.28 5.33 -5.95
C ASP A 593 3.89 3.98 -6.55
N LEU A 594 3.70 3.93 -7.86
CA LEU A 594 3.66 2.66 -8.57
C LEU A 594 4.92 2.55 -9.43
N THR A 595 5.88 1.79 -8.92
CA THR A 595 7.08 1.40 -9.67
C THR A 595 6.94 -0.05 -10.11
N LEU A 596 6.92 -0.27 -11.42
CA LEU A 596 7.05 -1.60 -11.99
C LEU A 596 8.52 -2.02 -11.94
N GLU A 597 8.85 -2.77 -10.91
CA GLU A 597 10.17 -3.37 -10.76
C GLU A 597 10.41 -4.41 -11.87
N ILE A 598 11.63 -4.38 -12.43
CA ILE A 598 12.03 -5.36 -13.43
C ILE A 598 12.25 -6.70 -12.73
N SER A 599 11.66 -7.76 -13.28
CA SER A 599 11.91 -9.13 -12.84
C SER A 599 11.96 -10.08 -14.04
N LYS A 600 12.57 -11.25 -13.85
CA LYS A 600 12.50 -12.32 -14.84
C LYS A 600 11.14 -13.04 -14.84
N ASN A 601 10.36 -12.87 -13.77
CA ASN A 601 9.06 -13.52 -13.60
C ASN A 601 7.88 -12.67 -14.11
N ASN A 602 8.15 -11.43 -14.56
CA ASN A 602 7.10 -10.55 -15.07
C ASN A 602 7.36 -10.05 -16.48
N ALA A 603 8.46 -10.45 -17.13
CA ALA A 603 8.86 -9.94 -18.43
C ALA A 603 8.98 -11.07 -19.46
N PHE A 604 8.21 -10.96 -20.54
CA PHE A 604 8.07 -11.97 -21.60
C PHE A 604 8.23 -11.33 -22.98
N PRO A 605 8.41 -12.10 -24.07
CA PRO A 605 8.18 -11.57 -25.41
C PRO A 605 6.80 -10.91 -25.49
N SER A 606 6.70 -9.84 -26.26
CA SER A 606 5.43 -9.13 -26.44
C SER A 606 4.46 -9.88 -27.33
N SER A 607 3.18 -9.84 -26.98
CA SER A 607 2.07 -10.14 -27.89
C SER A 607 2.10 -9.27 -29.14
N ILE A 608 1.50 -9.76 -30.22
CA ILE A 608 1.45 -9.06 -31.51
C ILE A 608 0.60 -7.79 -31.34
N PRO A 609 1.15 -6.59 -31.59
CA PRO A 609 0.39 -5.36 -31.46
C PRO A 609 -0.70 -5.21 -32.51
N ASP A 610 -1.83 -4.60 -32.15
CA ASP A 610 -2.88 -4.26 -33.10
C ASP A 610 -2.32 -3.34 -34.21
N SER A 611 -2.69 -3.65 -35.44
CA SER A 611 -2.21 -2.94 -36.64
C SER A 611 -2.57 -1.45 -36.67
N SER A 612 -3.57 -1.01 -35.90
CA SER A 612 -3.99 0.40 -35.83
C SER A 612 -2.95 1.31 -35.18
N PHE A 613 -2.01 0.76 -34.39
CA PHE A 613 -0.97 1.55 -33.71
C PHE A 613 0.21 1.93 -34.60
N PHE A 614 0.45 1.20 -35.69
CA PHE A 614 1.65 1.35 -36.50
C PHE A 614 1.29 1.54 -37.98
N GLY A 615 2.02 2.42 -38.67
CA GLY A 615 1.93 2.47 -40.13
C GLY A 615 2.58 1.23 -40.74
N GLY A 616 1.81 0.24 -41.21
CA GLY A 616 2.28 -1.09 -41.61
C GLY A 616 1.75 -2.18 -40.66
N THR A 617 1.79 -3.46 -41.05
CA THR A 617 1.23 -4.54 -40.22
C THR A 617 2.34 -5.28 -39.49
N LEU A 618 2.42 -5.13 -38.16
CA LEU A 618 3.23 -6.00 -37.32
C LEU A 618 2.50 -7.34 -37.17
N THR A 619 3.19 -8.44 -37.43
CA THR A 619 2.65 -9.80 -37.43
C THR A 619 3.67 -10.76 -36.82
N SER A 620 3.26 -11.98 -36.51
CA SER A 620 4.20 -13.06 -36.18
C SER A 620 5.21 -13.31 -37.31
N GLY A 621 4.80 -13.16 -38.57
CA GLY A 621 5.63 -13.40 -39.75
C GLY A 621 6.77 -12.39 -39.97
N ASN A 622 6.64 -11.17 -39.44
CA ASN A 622 7.70 -10.16 -39.48
C ASN A 622 8.33 -9.86 -38.11
N ARG A 623 8.10 -10.73 -37.11
CA ARG A 623 8.84 -10.70 -35.84
C ARG A 623 10.29 -11.13 -36.08
N GLY A 624 11.24 -10.34 -35.57
CA GLY A 624 12.67 -10.62 -35.61
C GLY A 624 13.12 -11.58 -34.50
N LYS A 625 14.42 -11.65 -34.25
CA LYS A 625 14.99 -12.53 -33.22
C LYS A 625 15.25 -11.74 -31.94
N LEU A 626 14.73 -12.24 -30.82
CA LEU A 626 14.95 -11.69 -29.48
C LEU A 626 15.72 -12.71 -28.63
N PHE A 627 17.02 -12.52 -28.46
CA PHE A 627 17.90 -13.50 -27.83
C PHE A 627 17.76 -13.53 -26.30
N PHE A 628 18.00 -14.72 -25.73
CA PHE A 628 18.09 -14.92 -24.28
C PHE A 628 19.54 -15.20 -23.85
N LYS A 629 19.99 -14.53 -22.78
CA LYS A 629 21.27 -14.78 -22.12
C LYS A 629 21.05 -14.78 -20.62
N ASN A 630 21.58 -15.78 -19.91
CA ASN A 630 21.52 -15.81 -18.46
C ASN A 630 22.69 -15.02 -17.84
N TYR A 631 22.35 -13.98 -17.08
CA TYR A 631 23.30 -13.15 -16.31
C TYR A 631 23.36 -13.53 -14.82
N GLU A 632 22.65 -14.56 -14.39
CA GLU A 632 22.69 -15.08 -13.03
C GLU A 632 23.80 -16.12 -12.86
N THR A 633 24.53 -16.03 -11.76
CA THR A 633 25.48 -17.06 -11.29
C THR A 633 25.07 -17.55 -9.92
N VAL A 634 25.15 -18.86 -9.69
CA VAL A 634 24.85 -19.50 -8.41
C VAL A 634 26.15 -19.72 -7.65
N ASP A 635 26.18 -19.32 -6.38
CA ASP A 635 27.29 -19.61 -5.48
C ASP A 635 27.23 -21.03 -4.90
N LEU A 636 28.26 -21.44 -4.16
CA LEU A 636 28.37 -22.79 -3.59
C LEU A 636 27.28 -23.15 -2.56
N LEU A 637 26.52 -22.16 -2.07
CA LEU A 637 25.45 -22.32 -1.08
C LEU A 637 24.06 -22.16 -1.71
N GLY A 638 23.97 -22.05 -3.03
CA GLY A 638 22.70 -21.85 -3.75
C GLY A 638 22.24 -20.38 -3.80
N GLY A 639 23.06 -19.43 -3.34
CA GLY A 639 22.81 -18.01 -3.48
C GLY A 639 22.94 -17.56 -4.93
N THR A 640 22.01 -16.73 -5.41
CA THR A 640 22.03 -16.22 -6.79
C THR A 640 22.56 -14.79 -6.82
N VAL A 641 23.53 -14.53 -7.70
CA VAL A 641 24.07 -13.19 -7.97
C VAL A 641 23.73 -12.79 -9.41
N LEU A 642 23.16 -11.61 -9.59
CA LEU A 642 22.89 -11.02 -10.90
C LEU A 642 24.11 -10.22 -11.37
N ASN A 643 24.74 -10.64 -12.45
CA ASN A 643 25.94 -10.02 -13.00
C ASN A 643 25.64 -8.74 -13.80
N PRO A 644 26.59 -7.79 -13.89
CA PRO A 644 26.39 -6.56 -14.66
C PRO A 644 26.23 -6.84 -16.15
N TYR A 645 25.49 -6.00 -16.88
CA TYR A 645 25.24 -6.18 -18.34
C TYR A 645 26.51 -6.17 -19.22
N THR A 646 27.63 -5.66 -18.67
CA THR A 646 28.97 -5.65 -19.27
C THR A 646 29.74 -6.94 -19.05
N TRP A 647 29.26 -7.81 -18.16
CA TRP A 647 29.81 -9.15 -17.99
C TRP A 647 29.62 -9.97 -19.28
N ASN A 648 30.59 -10.85 -19.56
CA ASN A 648 30.57 -11.75 -20.70
C ASN A 648 30.13 -13.14 -20.21
N PRO A 649 28.88 -13.57 -20.45
CA PRO A 649 28.40 -14.87 -19.99
C PRO A 649 29.18 -16.02 -20.63
N PRO A 650 29.38 -17.15 -19.93
CA PRO A 650 29.94 -18.35 -20.52
C PRO A 650 29.02 -18.89 -21.62
N SER A 651 29.56 -19.70 -22.54
CA SER A 651 28.79 -20.24 -23.67
C SER A 651 27.56 -21.06 -23.25
N SER A 652 27.59 -21.71 -22.08
CA SER A 652 26.45 -22.44 -21.51
C SER A 652 25.30 -21.54 -21.07
N ALA A 653 25.54 -20.24 -20.89
CA ALA A 653 24.55 -19.24 -20.50
C ALA A 653 24.03 -18.41 -21.70
N ILE A 654 24.44 -18.74 -22.93
CA ILE A 654 24.02 -18.08 -24.17
C ILE A 654 23.17 -19.06 -24.98
N PHE A 655 21.90 -18.72 -25.18
CA PHE A 655 20.95 -19.62 -25.84
C PHE A 655 20.79 -19.22 -27.32
N PRO A 656 20.99 -20.16 -28.27
CA PRO A 656 20.81 -19.87 -29.69
C PRO A 656 19.33 -19.67 -30.01
N TYR A 657 19.02 -18.85 -31.01
CA TYR A 657 17.64 -18.63 -31.46
C TYR A 657 17.21 -19.71 -32.45
N GLN A 658 16.84 -20.88 -31.93
CA GLN A 658 16.47 -22.08 -32.69
C GLN A 658 15.43 -22.92 -31.94
N ASP A 659 14.84 -23.90 -32.61
CA ASP A 659 13.83 -24.79 -32.04
C ASP A 659 14.29 -25.43 -30.72
N GLY A 660 13.43 -25.43 -29.71
CA GLY A 660 13.70 -25.97 -28.39
C GLY A 660 14.53 -25.07 -27.45
N SER A 661 14.77 -23.82 -27.84
CA SER A 661 15.61 -22.86 -27.09
C SER A 661 14.78 -21.77 -26.38
N LEU A 662 15.46 -20.90 -25.62
CA LEU A 662 14.84 -19.79 -24.90
C LEU A 662 14.83 -18.52 -25.75
N SER A 663 13.74 -17.74 -25.63
CA SER A 663 13.66 -16.38 -26.18
C SER A 663 13.82 -15.34 -25.08
N GLY A 664 14.37 -14.17 -25.42
CA GLY A 664 14.36 -13.01 -24.53
C GLY A 664 12.95 -12.47 -24.27
N PRO A 665 12.79 -11.44 -23.43
CA PRO A 665 13.84 -10.63 -22.84
C PRO A 665 14.52 -11.33 -21.66
N TYR A 666 15.57 -10.72 -21.11
CA TYR A 666 16.26 -11.21 -19.90
C TYR A 666 16.70 -10.05 -19.02
N THR A 667 17.12 -10.35 -17.78
CA THR A 667 17.56 -9.34 -16.82
C THR A 667 19.07 -9.32 -16.64
N ALA A 668 19.65 -8.14 -16.43
CA ALA A 668 21.04 -7.96 -16.01
C ALA A 668 21.13 -6.88 -14.92
N SER A 669 22.28 -6.75 -14.25
CA SER A 669 22.53 -5.64 -13.32
C SER A 669 23.13 -4.43 -14.04
N ALA A 670 22.77 -3.23 -13.58
CA ALA A 670 23.46 -1.98 -13.90
C ALA A 670 23.71 -1.17 -12.62
N SER A 671 24.00 -1.87 -11.51
CA SER A 671 24.06 -1.27 -10.16
C SER A 671 25.13 -0.18 -10.03
N SER A 672 26.25 -0.33 -10.73
CA SER A 672 27.30 0.70 -10.84
C SER A 672 26.83 1.99 -11.52
N GLU A 673 25.70 1.94 -12.21
CA GLU A 673 25.08 3.06 -12.93
C GLU A 673 23.73 3.48 -12.30
N GLY A 674 23.41 2.97 -11.10
CA GLY A 674 22.22 3.37 -10.32
C GLY A 674 21.00 2.46 -10.45
N PHE A 675 21.06 1.37 -11.21
CA PHE A 675 19.94 0.43 -11.39
C PHE A 675 20.32 -0.98 -10.97
N ASN A 676 19.73 -1.50 -9.89
CA ASN A 676 20.03 -2.86 -9.40
C ASN A 676 19.73 -3.95 -10.43
N ARG A 677 18.69 -3.74 -11.26
CA ARG A 677 18.28 -4.64 -12.32
C ARG A 677 17.71 -3.84 -13.49
N VAL A 678 17.99 -4.31 -14.70
CA VAL A 678 17.51 -3.74 -15.96
C VAL A 678 17.00 -4.87 -16.86
N LEU A 679 15.99 -4.57 -17.67
CA LEU A 679 15.49 -5.46 -18.71
C LEU A 679 16.36 -5.27 -19.95
N VAL A 680 16.73 -6.36 -20.62
CA VAL A 680 17.56 -6.33 -21.82
C VAL A 680 16.79 -6.93 -22.99
N LEU A 681 16.63 -6.12 -24.04
CA LEU A 681 16.15 -6.56 -25.35
C LEU A 681 17.37 -6.69 -26.28
N ASP A 682 17.86 -7.92 -26.45
CA ASP A 682 18.96 -8.28 -27.35
C ASP A 682 18.39 -8.76 -28.68
N TYR A 683 18.51 -7.94 -29.72
CA TYR A 683 17.71 -8.08 -30.94
C TYR A 683 18.55 -8.25 -32.20
N GLN A 684 17.97 -8.93 -33.19
CA GLN A 684 18.41 -8.93 -34.58
C GLN A 684 17.21 -8.84 -35.52
N LEU A 685 17.25 -7.86 -36.43
CA LEU A 685 16.22 -7.51 -37.40
C LEU A 685 16.84 -7.53 -38.80
N ASP A 686 16.53 -8.55 -39.60
CA ASP A 686 17.15 -8.87 -40.89
C ASP A 686 16.40 -8.25 -42.10
N ASN A 687 15.06 -8.16 -42.05
CA ASN A 687 14.21 -7.76 -43.20
C ASN A 687 13.77 -6.28 -43.15
N THR A 688 13.21 -5.74 -44.24
CA THR A 688 12.90 -4.30 -44.40
C THR A 688 11.96 -3.71 -43.35
N GLU A 689 11.02 -4.50 -42.84
CA GLU A 689 10.14 -4.11 -41.74
C GLU A 689 10.04 -5.29 -40.78
N GLN A 690 10.66 -5.15 -39.61
CA GLN A 690 10.60 -6.15 -38.54
C GLN A 690 10.56 -5.50 -37.18
N TRP A 691 10.10 -6.27 -36.21
CA TRP A 691 9.97 -5.85 -34.83
C TRP A 691 10.36 -6.97 -33.87
N VAL A 692 10.79 -6.59 -32.68
CA VAL A 692 10.77 -7.45 -31.49
C VAL A 692 10.15 -6.65 -30.36
N GLY A 693 9.59 -7.32 -29.37
CA GLY A 693 9.04 -6.61 -28.22
C GLY A 693 9.17 -7.40 -26.94
N ALA A 694 9.18 -6.66 -25.83
CA ALA A 694 9.06 -7.19 -24.48
C ALA A 694 7.78 -6.67 -23.85
N GLN A 695 7.09 -7.52 -23.13
CA GLN A 695 5.91 -7.18 -22.34
C GLN A 695 6.19 -7.47 -20.88
N MET A 696 5.92 -6.49 -20.03
CA MET A 696 6.05 -6.58 -18.58
C MET A 696 4.66 -6.54 -17.94
N ASN A 697 4.27 -7.64 -17.29
CA ASN A 697 2.99 -7.74 -16.61
C ASN A 697 3.05 -6.97 -15.28
N LEU A 698 2.09 -6.06 -15.07
CA LEU A 698 1.99 -5.28 -13.83
C LEU A 698 1.36 -6.08 -12.70
N ASN A 699 0.62 -7.12 -13.05
CA ASN A 699 -0.21 -7.88 -12.15
C ASN A 699 0.22 -9.35 -12.18
N THR A 700 1.02 -9.77 -11.19
CA THR A 700 1.34 -11.18 -10.94
C THR A 700 0.68 -11.61 -9.62
N GLY A 701 -0.66 -11.66 -9.56
CA GLY A 701 -1.38 -12.21 -8.40
C GLY A 701 -2.72 -11.60 -7.99
N PHE A 702 -3.28 -10.64 -8.72
CA PHE A 702 -4.62 -10.08 -8.49
C PHE A 702 -5.60 -10.54 -9.57
N ASP A 703 -6.84 -10.90 -9.18
CA ASP A 703 -7.89 -11.42 -10.07
C ASP A 703 -8.45 -10.39 -11.11
N SER A 704 -7.86 -9.18 -11.25
CA SER A 704 -8.37 -8.15 -12.17
C SER A 704 -7.31 -7.14 -12.65
N ALA A 705 -7.52 -6.55 -13.82
CA ALA A 705 -6.68 -5.47 -14.37
C ALA A 705 -6.66 -4.23 -13.45
N LEU A 706 -5.58 -3.45 -13.51
CA LEU A 706 -5.41 -2.25 -12.67
C LEU A 706 -6.03 -1.01 -13.34
N ASP A 707 -6.85 -0.28 -12.60
CA ASP A 707 -7.25 1.07 -12.99
C ASP A 707 -6.16 2.08 -12.59
N LEU A 708 -5.44 2.55 -13.60
CA LEU A 708 -4.37 3.55 -13.55
C LEU A 708 -4.79 4.87 -14.22
N SER A 709 -6.09 5.16 -14.33
CA SER A 709 -6.60 6.40 -14.93
C SER A 709 -6.18 7.69 -14.19
N GLU A 710 -5.63 7.57 -12.98
CA GLU A 710 -5.04 8.70 -12.22
C GLU A 710 -3.56 8.96 -12.56
N VAL A 711 -2.92 8.09 -13.36
CA VAL A 711 -1.56 8.34 -13.86
C VAL A 711 -1.61 9.51 -14.84
N THR A 712 -0.72 10.47 -14.64
CA THR A 712 -0.57 11.65 -15.50
C THR A 712 0.76 11.66 -16.24
N ALA A 713 1.75 10.88 -15.80
CA ALA A 713 2.97 10.63 -16.55
C ALA A 713 3.57 9.26 -16.28
N ILE A 714 4.37 8.77 -17.23
CA ILE A 714 5.14 7.54 -17.11
C ILE A 714 6.61 7.87 -17.39
N ARG A 715 7.49 7.41 -16.51
CA ARG A 715 8.94 7.64 -16.61
C ARG A 715 9.69 6.33 -16.58
N PHE A 716 10.67 6.19 -17.48
CA PHE A 716 11.65 5.10 -17.41
C PHE A 716 12.98 5.53 -18.02
N ALA A 717 14.06 4.87 -17.62
CA ALA A 717 15.38 5.07 -18.21
C ALA A 717 15.63 4.01 -19.30
N TYR A 718 16.30 4.40 -20.39
CA TYR A 718 16.73 3.47 -21.42
C TYR A 718 18.15 3.76 -21.91
N LYS A 719 18.85 2.73 -22.38
CA LYS A 719 20.22 2.83 -22.89
C LYS A 719 20.45 1.86 -24.05
N ALA A 720 21.07 2.36 -25.10
CA ALA A 720 21.52 1.58 -26.25
C ALA A 720 22.94 1.05 -26.02
N VAL A 721 23.20 -0.21 -26.35
CA VAL A 721 24.52 -0.84 -26.23
C VAL A 721 24.78 -1.73 -27.43
N SER A 722 25.98 -1.61 -28.00
CA SER A 722 26.47 -2.48 -29.09
C SER A 722 25.55 -2.48 -30.33
N ILE A 723 24.99 -1.32 -30.69
CA ILE A 723 24.11 -1.21 -31.86
C ILE A 723 24.93 -1.18 -33.15
N SER A 724 24.51 -1.99 -34.13
CA SER A 724 25.02 -1.96 -35.50
C SER A 724 23.86 -1.98 -36.51
N GLY A 725 24.09 -1.46 -37.72
CA GLY A 725 23.08 -1.40 -38.78
C GLY A 725 22.27 -0.10 -38.83
N PRO A 726 21.09 -0.10 -39.50
CA PRO A 726 20.25 1.08 -39.63
C PRO A 726 19.57 1.46 -38.31
N GLN A 727 19.06 2.68 -38.25
CA GLN A 727 18.36 3.23 -37.09
C GLN A 727 17.07 2.46 -36.78
N VAL A 728 16.80 2.28 -35.48
CA VAL A 728 15.59 1.65 -34.95
C VAL A 728 14.86 2.62 -34.01
N SER A 729 13.55 2.41 -33.81
CA SER A 729 12.76 3.10 -32.79
C SER A 729 12.45 2.18 -31.62
N LEU A 730 12.30 2.77 -30.44
CA LEU A 730 11.73 2.17 -29.24
C LEU A 730 10.32 2.74 -29.06
N GLU A 731 9.31 1.90 -29.16
CA GLU A 731 7.91 2.27 -28.95
C GLU A 731 7.45 1.77 -27.58
N PHE A 732 6.76 2.62 -26.85
CA PHE A 732 6.17 2.30 -25.55
C PHE A 732 4.64 2.22 -25.67
N GLN A 733 4.04 1.19 -25.05
CA GLN A 733 2.61 1.07 -24.86
C GLN A 733 2.30 0.56 -23.46
N VAL A 734 1.14 0.93 -22.92
CA VAL A 734 0.61 0.42 -21.65
C VAL A 734 -0.90 0.35 -21.72
N GLY A 735 -1.51 -0.67 -21.10
CA GLY A 735 -2.96 -0.78 -21.05
C GLY A 735 -3.47 -2.22 -21.08
N ALA A 736 -4.64 -2.39 -21.69
CA ALA A 736 -5.28 -3.67 -21.96
C ALA A 736 -4.61 -4.38 -23.15
N ILE A 737 -3.33 -4.67 -22.98
CA ILE A 737 -2.48 -5.38 -23.94
C ILE A 737 -2.85 -6.86 -24.00
N GLY A 738 -2.73 -7.46 -25.19
CA GLY A 738 -3.06 -8.87 -25.40
C GLY A 738 -2.15 -9.82 -24.61
N GLU A 739 -2.73 -10.92 -24.16
CA GLU A 739 -2.04 -11.98 -23.43
C GLU A 739 -1.51 -13.10 -24.34
N ASP A 740 -2.11 -13.25 -25.54
CA ASP A 740 -1.66 -14.15 -26.61
C ASP A 740 -0.29 -13.68 -27.17
N LEU A 741 0.80 -14.23 -26.64
CA LEU A 741 2.15 -13.74 -26.90
C LEU A 741 2.62 -14.12 -28.30
N ASP A 742 2.23 -15.29 -28.78
CA ASP A 742 2.66 -15.81 -30.08
C ASP A 742 1.61 -15.65 -31.21
N GLY A 743 0.36 -15.36 -30.85
CA GLY A 743 -0.74 -15.05 -31.76
C GLY A 743 -1.47 -16.28 -32.30
N ASP A 744 -1.38 -17.43 -31.64
CA ASP A 744 -2.02 -18.67 -32.08
C ASP A 744 -3.46 -18.87 -31.55
N GLY A 745 -3.88 -18.03 -30.59
CA GLY A 745 -5.21 -18.05 -29.97
C GLY A 745 -5.45 -19.23 -29.03
N VAL A 746 -4.39 -19.86 -28.53
CA VAL A 746 -4.36 -20.91 -27.50
C VAL A 746 -3.76 -20.33 -26.23
N LEU A 747 -4.34 -20.67 -25.08
CA LEU A 747 -3.72 -20.29 -23.80
C LEU A 747 -2.57 -21.24 -23.51
N ASP A 748 -1.33 -20.75 -23.62
CA ASP A 748 -0.16 -21.52 -23.23
C ASP A 748 0.17 -21.36 -21.74
N GLU A 749 0.49 -22.49 -21.11
CA GLU A 749 0.84 -22.56 -19.69
C GLU A 749 1.82 -23.69 -19.40
N GLU A 750 2.68 -23.48 -18.39
CA GLU A 750 3.55 -24.52 -17.91
C GLU A 750 2.76 -25.66 -17.26
N VAL A 751 3.20 -26.90 -17.47
CA VAL A 751 2.60 -28.09 -16.83
C VAL A 751 2.83 -28.08 -15.30
N GLY A 752 3.84 -27.38 -14.82
CA GLY A 752 4.18 -27.24 -13.41
C GLY A 752 5.41 -26.34 -13.23
N SER A 753 5.71 -25.97 -11.98
CA SER A 753 6.70 -24.94 -11.65
C SER A 753 8.17 -25.28 -11.90
N SER A 754 8.43 -26.53 -12.33
CA SER A 754 9.76 -27.03 -12.70
C SER A 754 9.95 -27.09 -14.23
N SER A 755 8.97 -26.65 -15.02
CA SER A 755 9.02 -26.68 -16.49
C SER A 755 10.08 -25.75 -17.05
N ARG A 756 10.52 -26.00 -18.29
CA ARG A 756 11.52 -25.18 -18.98
C ARG A 756 10.90 -23.92 -19.61
N GLY A 757 9.78 -23.43 -19.08
CA GLY A 757 8.90 -22.50 -19.75
C GLY A 757 7.73 -23.17 -20.48
N PHE A 758 6.79 -22.34 -20.94
CA PHE A 758 5.72 -22.71 -21.87
C PHE A 758 6.14 -22.42 -23.32
N ALA A 759 5.43 -23.01 -24.29
CA ALA A 759 5.76 -22.89 -25.70
C ALA A 759 5.51 -21.45 -26.21
N PHE A 760 6.35 -21.00 -27.13
CA PHE A 760 6.16 -19.74 -27.85
C PHE A 760 6.49 -20.00 -29.33
N ASN A 761 5.47 -20.03 -30.16
CA ASN A 761 5.58 -20.45 -31.55
C ASN A 761 5.90 -19.27 -32.46
N GLN A 762 7.07 -19.30 -33.11
CA GLN A 762 7.45 -18.29 -34.10
C GLN A 762 7.76 -18.94 -35.45
N GLY A 763 6.79 -18.89 -36.35
CA GLY A 763 6.87 -19.54 -37.66
C GLY A 763 6.93 -21.06 -37.50
N THR A 764 8.07 -21.66 -37.83
CA THR A 764 8.28 -23.11 -37.64
C THR A 764 9.09 -23.45 -36.38
N LEU A 765 9.45 -22.45 -35.57
CA LEU A 765 10.24 -22.64 -34.36
C LEU A 765 9.32 -22.68 -33.14
N THR A 766 9.56 -23.63 -32.25
CA THR A 766 9.00 -23.65 -30.90
C THR A 766 10.07 -23.18 -29.93
N LEU A 767 9.94 -21.97 -29.41
CA LEU A 767 10.79 -21.43 -28.34
C LEU A 767 10.11 -21.63 -26.99
N TYR A 768 10.82 -21.35 -25.91
CA TYR A 768 10.29 -21.42 -24.54
C TYR A 768 10.46 -20.09 -23.79
N VAL A 769 9.45 -19.77 -22.99
CA VAL A 769 9.32 -18.53 -22.20
C VAL A 769 8.96 -18.88 -20.76
N GLY A 770 9.51 -18.16 -19.77
CA GLY A 770 9.30 -18.43 -18.33
C GLY A 770 10.41 -19.26 -17.66
N ALA A 771 11.43 -19.68 -18.42
CA ALA A 771 12.49 -20.51 -17.87
C ALA A 771 13.38 -19.76 -16.84
N GLY A 772 13.77 -20.47 -15.79
CA GLY A 772 14.79 -20.11 -14.82
C GLY A 772 16.23 -20.34 -15.31
N GLN A 773 17.16 -20.35 -14.35
CA GLN A 773 18.61 -20.12 -14.53
C GLN A 773 19.32 -20.93 -15.63
N GLU A 774 18.98 -22.20 -15.84
CA GLU A 774 19.66 -23.04 -16.84
C GLU A 774 18.74 -23.40 -18.01
N GLY A 775 17.64 -22.67 -18.18
CA GLY A 775 16.50 -23.16 -18.96
C GLY A 775 15.83 -24.34 -18.24
N LEU A 776 15.70 -24.25 -16.93
CA LEU A 776 14.91 -25.16 -16.07
C LEU A 776 13.84 -24.34 -15.36
N GLY A 777 12.94 -24.93 -14.58
CA GLY A 777 11.88 -24.15 -13.93
C GLY A 777 12.35 -23.08 -12.96
N ASN A 778 11.51 -22.08 -12.77
CA ASN A 778 11.75 -20.91 -11.91
C ASN A 778 10.96 -20.99 -10.58
N ASN A 779 10.41 -22.16 -10.24
CA ASN A 779 9.52 -22.40 -9.10
C ASN A 779 8.21 -21.60 -9.14
N GLN A 780 7.84 -21.06 -10.29
CA GLN A 780 6.54 -20.48 -10.59
C GLN A 780 5.94 -21.22 -11.78
N ARG A 781 4.61 -21.25 -11.85
CA ARG A 781 3.90 -21.73 -13.04
C ARG A 781 3.60 -20.52 -13.90
N ASP A 782 4.36 -20.37 -14.97
CA ASP A 782 4.18 -19.28 -15.93
C ASP A 782 3.11 -19.64 -16.96
N SER A 783 2.39 -18.62 -17.42
CA SER A 783 1.32 -18.73 -18.40
C SER A 783 1.15 -17.39 -19.11
N GLU A 784 0.60 -17.44 -20.31
CA GLU A 784 0.08 -16.27 -21.01
C GLU A 784 -1.06 -15.59 -20.24
N ASP A 785 -1.84 -16.34 -19.44
CA ASP A 785 -2.81 -15.81 -18.47
C ASP A 785 -2.07 -15.16 -17.31
N ALA A 786 -1.60 -13.93 -17.57
CA ALA A 786 -0.73 -13.18 -16.70
C ALA A 786 -1.38 -12.89 -15.35
N ASN A 787 -2.69 -12.65 -15.37
CA ASN A 787 -3.47 -12.22 -14.21
C ASN A 787 -4.20 -13.40 -13.51
N ARG A 788 -4.13 -14.61 -14.09
CA ARG A 788 -4.65 -15.89 -13.57
C ARG A 788 -6.16 -15.93 -13.41
N ASN A 789 -6.90 -15.23 -14.27
CA ASN A 789 -8.36 -15.22 -14.24
C ASN A 789 -9.00 -16.33 -15.08
N GLY A 790 -8.18 -17.15 -15.76
CA GLY A 790 -8.59 -18.31 -16.55
C GLY A 790 -9.12 -17.99 -17.95
N ILE A 791 -8.88 -16.77 -18.45
CA ILE A 791 -9.16 -16.39 -19.84
C ILE A 791 -7.86 -16.00 -20.57
N LEU A 792 -7.93 -15.92 -21.90
CA LEU A 792 -6.85 -15.42 -22.75
C LEU A 792 -7.31 -14.08 -23.32
N GLU A 793 -6.94 -12.99 -22.67
CA GLU A 793 -7.45 -11.67 -23.04
C GLU A 793 -6.83 -11.18 -24.35
N GLN A 794 -7.71 -10.84 -25.28
CA GLN A 794 -7.29 -10.06 -26.43
C GLN A 794 -7.04 -8.60 -26.08
N GLU A 795 -6.16 -8.01 -26.88
CA GLU A 795 -5.87 -6.58 -26.87
C GLU A 795 -7.15 -5.74 -27.04
N ASN A 796 -7.24 -4.62 -26.34
CA ASN A 796 -8.27 -3.60 -26.55
C ASN A 796 -7.61 -2.26 -26.91
N PRO A 797 -7.59 -1.87 -28.21
CA PRO A 797 -6.94 -0.63 -28.66
C PRO A 797 -7.52 0.65 -28.07
N SER A 798 -8.77 0.62 -27.57
CA SER A 798 -9.40 1.77 -26.91
C SER A 798 -8.94 1.94 -25.46
N LEU A 799 -8.26 0.94 -24.89
CA LEU A 799 -7.72 0.90 -23.53
C LEU A 799 -6.20 0.71 -23.52
N ILE A 800 -5.53 1.18 -24.57
CA ILE A 800 -4.06 1.26 -24.64
C ILE A 800 -3.66 2.69 -24.91
N TYR A 801 -2.66 3.13 -24.16
CA TYR A 801 -1.99 4.40 -24.32
C TYR A 801 -0.49 4.17 -24.63
N PRO A 802 0.14 4.94 -25.53
CA PRO A 802 -0.44 5.94 -26.43
C PRO A 802 -1.43 5.34 -27.42
N GLY A 803 -2.47 6.12 -27.78
CA GLY A 803 -3.54 5.65 -28.66
C GLY A 803 -3.11 5.44 -30.12
N PRO A 804 -3.93 4.76 -30.94
CA PRO A 804 -3.65 4.56 -32.37
C PRO A 804 -3.32 5.85 -33.12
N GLY A 805 -2.25 5.82 -33.92
CA GLY A 805 -1.77 6.98 -34.69
C GLY A 805 -1.01 8.04 -33.88
N SER A 806 -0.83 7.86 -32.56
CA SER A 806 0.00 8.74 -31.75
C SER A 806 1.49 8.52 -32.00
N THR A 807 2.27 9.60 -31.94
CA THR A 807 3.75 9.54 -31.88
C THR A 807 4.27 9.67 -30.46
N GLU A 808 3.39 9.87 -29.47
CA GLU A 808 3.77 9.81 -28.06
C GLU A 808 4.30 8.41 -27.76
N GLY A 809 5.29 8.30 -26.86
CA GLY A 809 5.93 7.02 -26.54
C GLY A 809 6.84 6.43 -27.63
N SER A 810 7.04 7.12 -28.76
CA SER A 810 8.02 6.74 -29.78
C SER A 810 9.35 7.44 -29.56
N PHE A 811 10.42 6.67 -29.40
CA PHE A 811 11.76 7.18 -29.14
C PHE A 811 12.75 6.67 -30.18
N THR A 812 13.40 7.59 -30.88
CA THR A 812 14.48 7.23 -31.79
C THR A 812 15.71 6.77 -31.01
N ILE A 813 16.19 5.56 -31.32
CA ILE A 813 17.42 5.05 -30.74
C ILE A 813 18.60 5.57 -31.57
N ASP A 814 19.50 6.29 -30.90
CA ASP A 814 20.71 6.82 -31.51
C ASP A 814 21.85 5.81 -31.33
N PRO A 815 22.34 5.19 -32.42
CA PRO A 815 23.41 4.19 -32.35
C PRO A 815 24.75 4.77 -31.89
N SER A 816 24.92 6.11 -31.86
CA SER A 816 26.16 6.77 -31.45
C SER A 816 26.23 7.11 -29.95
N SER A 817 25.12 6.98 -29.21
CA SER A 817 25.01 7.38 -27.80
C SER A 817 24.88 6.18 -26.87
N ASN A 818 25.89 5.95 -26.02
CA ASN A 818 25.87 4.91 -24.96
C ASN A 818 25.42 5.44 -23.57
N ASN A 819 24.86 6.65 -23.50
CA ASN A 819 24.39 7.23 -22.23
C ASN A 819 22.96 6.79 -21.91
N TRP A 820 22.63 6.73 -20.62
CA TRP A 820 21.24 6.62 -20.18
C TRP A 820 20.44 7.84 -20.61
N LYS A 821 19.27 7.60 -21.20
CA LYS A 821 18.27 8.60 -21.54
C LYS A 821 17.04 8.37 -20.67
N THR A 822 16.36 9.44 -20.29
CA THR A 822 15.09 9.35 -19.56
C THR A 822 13.95 9.57 -20.55
N ALA A 823 13.07 8.59 -20.67
CA ALA A 823 11.78 8.73 -21.32
C ALA A 823 10.77 9.29 -20.30
N LEU A 824 10.10 10.37 -20.66
CA LEU A 824 8.98 10.94 -19.90
C LEU A 824 7.78 11.09 -20.85
N ILE A 825 6.76 10.29 -20.63
CA ILE A 825 5.54 10.27 -21.42
C ILE A 825 4.44 10.91 -20.59
N ARG A 826 3.83 11.98 -21.07
CA ARG A 826 2.73 12.67 -20.37
C ARG A 826 1.41 12.21 -20.93
N ILE A 827 0.44 11.99 -20.06
CA ILE A 827 -0.87 11.48 -20.41
C ILE A 827 -1.89 12.62 -20.31
N PRO A 828 -2.38 13.14 -21.44
CA PRO A 828 -3.44 14.14 -21.43
C PRO A 828 -4.69 13.63 -20.71
N TYR A 829 -5.44 14.54 -20.06
CA TYR A 829 -6.68 14.18 -19.36
C TYR A 829 -7.64 13.36 -20.22
N THR A 830 -7.81 13.74 -21.50
CA THR A 830 -8.68 13.06 -22.47
C THR A 830 -8.25 11.63 -22.81
N GLU A 831 -6.98 11.27 -22.56
CA GLU A 831 -6.42 9.96 -22.86
C GLU A 831 -6.34 9.06 -21.61
N ARG A 832 -6.52 9.62 -20.40
CA ARG A 832 -6.44 8.88 -19.13
C ARG A 832 -7.44 7.73 -19.04
N GLY A 833 -8.60 7.86 -19.69
CA GLY A 833 -9.60 6.79 -19.77
C GLY A 833 -9.08 5.49 -20.40
N ARG A 834 -8.00 5.55 -21.18
CA ARG A 834 -7.35 4.35 -21.75
C ARG A 834 -6.69 3.47 -20.70
N LEU A 835 -6.36 4.01 -19.52
CA LEU A 835 -5.67 3.29 -18.45
C LEU A 835 -6.62 2.64 -17.43
N LYS A 836 -7.90 2.46 -17.76
CA LYS A 836 -8.89 1.86 -16.84
C LYS A 836 -8.74 0.36 -16.61
N ALA A 837 -8.02 -0.35 -17.47
CA ALA A 837 -7.76 -1.78 -17.35
C ALA A 837 -6.33 -2.13 -17.81
N VAL A 838 -5.33 -1.61 -17.11
CA VAL A 838 -3.92 -1.89 -17.38
C VAL A 838 -3.57 -3.30 -16.90
N ARG A 839 -3.05 -4.11 -17.84
CA ARG A 839 -2.48 -5.44 -17.55
C ARG A 839 -0.97 -5.43 -17.65
N SER A 840 -0.43 -4.80 -18.69
CA SER A 840 1.00 -4.82 -18.96
C SER A 840 1.51 -3.54 -19.62
N VAL A 841 2.83 -3.37 -19.55
CA VAL A 841 3.63 -2.44 -20.34
C VAL A 841 4.28 -3.20 -21.47
N ARG A 842 4.36 -2.61 -22.65
CA ARG A 842 5.02 -3.18 -23.83
C ARG A 842 6.03 -2.21 -24.40
N LEU A 843 7.18 -2.76 -24.76
CA LEU A 843 8.31 -2.06 -25.35
C LEU A 843 8.64 -2.75 -26.66
N ILE A 844 8.57 -2.03 -27.78
CA ILE A 844 8.80 -2.59 -29.12
C ILE A 844 10.03 -1.92 -29.72
N ILE A 845 10.98 -2.72 -30.19
CA ILE A 845 12.05 -2.25 -31.06
C ILE A 845 11.61 -2.49 -32.50
N ARG A 846 11.48 -1.42 -33.27
CA ARG A 846 11.02 -1.48 -34.66
C ARG A 846 12.07 -0.95 -35.61
N LYS A 847 12.24 -1.64 -36.74
CA LYS A 847 13.08 -1.21 -37.85
C LYS A 847 12.24 -1.00 -39.10
N THR A 848 12.42 0.15 -39.72
CA THR A 848 11.89 0.47 -41.05
C THR A 848 13.06 0.79 -41.98
N GLY A 849 13.15 0.10 -43.12
CA GLY A 849 14.22 0.31 -44.11
C GLY A 849 15.13 -0.90 -44.32
N SER A 850 15.98 -0.84 -45.34
CA SER A 850 16.86 -1.95 -45.75
C SER A 850 18.09 -2.11 -44.84
N GLY A 851 18.67 -3.31 -44.83
CA GLY A 851 19.85 -3.67 -44.03
C GLY A 851 19.51 -4.34 -42.69
N GLN A 852 20.44 -5.14 -42.17
CA GLN A 852 20.31 -5.81 -40.87
C GLN A 852 20.60 -4.82 -39.74
N ALA A 853 19.75 -4.77 -38.71
CA ALA A 853 20.02 -4.07 -37.45
C ALA A 853 20.11 -5.06 -36.29
N GLU A 854 21.09 -4.88 -35.42
CA GLU A 854 21.27 -5.69 -34.22
C GLU A 854 21.82 -4.84 -33.07
N GLY A 855 21.57 -5.26 -31.84
CA GLY A 855 22.05 -4.55 -30.65
C GLY A 855 21.29 -4.91 -29.38
N ARG A 856 21.61 -4.22 -28.29
CA ARG A 856 20.94 -4.35 -26.99
C ARG A 856 20.33 -3.03 -26.58
N VAL A 857 19.07 -3.06 -26.14
CA VAL A 857 18.43 -1.93 -25.43
C VAL A 857 18.17 -2.36 -24.00
N LEU A 858 18.67 -1.56 -23.05
CA LEU A 858 18.49 -1.75 -21.62
C LEU A 858 17.40 -0.82 -21.14
N ILE A 859 16.53 -1.31 -20.27
CA ILE A 859 15.39 -0.56 -19.73
C ILE A 859 15.45 -0.64 -18.20
N GLY A 860 15.46 0.51 -17.55
CA GLY A 860 15.33 0.62 -16.10
C GLY A 860 13.89 0.46 -15.62
N PRO A 861 13.63 0.55 -14.31
CA PRO A 861 12.28 0.49 -13.76
C PRO A 861 11.33 1.50 -14.43
N VAL A 862 10.07 1.09 -14.59
CA VAL A 862 9.01 1.97 -15.12
C VAL A 862 8.23 2.54 -13.95
N VAL A 863 8.20 3.87 -13.85
CA VAL A 863 7.55 4.62 -12.77
C VAL A 863 6.28 5.25 -13.33
N PHE A 864 5.16 4.98 -12.68
CA PHE A 864 3.87 5.59 -12.97
C PHE A 864 3.65 6.76 -11.99
N GLU A 865 3.53 7.96 -12.53
CA GLU A 865 3.41 9.20 -11.78
C GLU A 865 1.98 9.73 -11.88
N GLY A 866 1.38 10.03 -10.74
CA GLY A 866 0.03 10.53 -10.61
C GLY A 866 -0.14 11.12 -9.22
N SER A 867 -1.38 11.32 -8.78
CA SER A 867 -1.65 11.72 -7.41
C SER A 867 -2.88 11.01 -6.87
N THR A 868 -2.86 10.75 -5.57
CA THR A 868 -4.04 10.28 -4.84
C THR A 868 -4.97 11.42 -4.44
N LEU A 869 -4.54 12.68 -4.58
CA LEU A 869 -5.33 13.85 -4.21
C LEU A 869 -6.42 14.13 -5.26
N PRO A 870 -7.70 14.07 -4.86
CA PRO A 870 -8.79 14.52 -5.72
C PRO A 870 -8.56 15.95 -6.17
N HIS A 871 -8.83 16.19 -7.45
CA HIS A 871 -8.59 17.48 -8.08
C HIS A 871 -9.68 17.79 -9.09
N GLN A 872 -9.96 19.09 -9.27
CA GLN A 872 -11.03 19.56 -10.14
C GLN A 872 -10.62 20.86 -10.85
N VAL A 873 -11.03 21.00 -12.10
CA VAL A 873 -11.04 22.27 -12.84
C VAL A 873 -12.46 22.83 -12.77
N VAL A 874 -12.60 24.06 -12.28
CA VAL A 874 -13.87 24.80 -12.28
C VAL A 874 -13.77 25.89 -13.35
N GLY A 875 -14.68 25.87 -14.32
CA GLY A 875 -14.62 26.74 -15.49
C GLY A 875 -13.68 26.18 -16.57
N SER A 876 -12.80 27.01 -17.12
CA SER A 876 -11.88 26.65 -18.21
C SER A 876 -10.47 26.29 -17.72
N GLY A 877 -9.72 25.59 -18.58
CA GLY A 877 -8.32 25.24 -18.37
C GLY A 877 -8.07 23.75 -18.16
N GLU A 878 -6.83 23.40 -17.87
CA GLU A 878 -6.40 22.03 -17.62
C GLU A 878 -5.44 21.98 -16.43
N MET A 879 -5.44 20.85 -15.71
CA MET A 879 -4.54 20.59 -14.59
C MET A 879 -3.96 19.16 -14.65
N GLU A 880 -2.65 19.07 -14.47
CA GLU A 880 -1.89 17.84 -14.28
C GLU A 880 -1.31 17.84 -12.86
N VAL A 881 -1.44 16.72 -12.15
CA VAL A 881 -1.01 16.59 -10.75
C VAL A 881 -0.15 15.34 -10.61
N ARG A 882 1.01 15.47 -9.96
CA ARG A 882 1.97 14.37 -9.73
C ARG A 882 2.60 14.46 -8.34
N GLU A 883 2.66 13.34 -7.65
CA GLU A 883 3.50 13.16 -6.46
C GLU A 883 4.86 12.62 -6.92
N ILE A 884 5.91 13.44 -6.79
CA ILE A 884 7.26 13.13 -7.31
C ILE A 884 8.35 13.59 -6.35
N TYR A 885 9.55 13.06 -6.52
CA TYR A 885 10.73 13.66 -5.91
C TYR A 885 10.99 15.06 -6.49
N GLU A 886 11.34 16.03 -5.65
CA GLU A 886 11.52 17.43 -6.08
C GLU A 886 12.63 17.59 -7.13
N SER A 887 13.66 16.75 -7.09
CA SER A 887 14.73 16.72 -8.11
C SER A 887 14.25 16.30 -9.50
N GLN A 888 13.10 15.63 -9.57
CA GLN A 888 12.50 15.11 -10.79
C GLN A 888 11.38 16.02 -11.34
N ALA A 889 11.12 17.16 -10.69
CA ALA A 889 10.21 18.17 -11.21
C ALA A 889 10.66 18.67 -12.59
N ASP A 890 9.72 19.13 -13.41
CA ASP A 890 9.99 19.66 -14.75
C ASP A 890 11.01 20.80 -14.69
N ILE A 891 10.92 21.58 -13.61
CA ILE A 891 11.87 22.63 -13.24
C ILE A 891 12.30 22.35 -11.81
N PRO A 892 13.45 21.67 -11.61
CA PRO A 892 13.98 21.39 -10.29
C PRO A 892 14.24 22.68 -9.50
N PRO A 893 14.08 22.66 -8.17
CA PRO A 893 14.35 23.83 -7.36
C PRO A 893 15.87 24.11 -7.32
N PRO A 894 16.28 25.39 -7.29
CA PRO A 894 17.70 25.74 -7.15
C PRO A 894 18.26 25.37 -5.77
N LEU A 895 17.40 25.32 -4.75
CA LEU A 895 17.72 24.87 -3.40
C LEU A 895 16.71 23.79 -2.97
N PRO A 896 17.17 22.61 -2.50
CA PRO A 896 16.28 21.55 -2.03
C PRO A 896 15.38 22.00 -0.88
N LEU A 897 14.16 21.47 -0.81
CA LEU A 897 13.16 21.79 0.20
C LEU A 897 13.71 21.57 1.62
N GLU A 898 14.47 20.49 1.84
CA GLU A 898 15.13 20.19 3.13
C GLU A 898 15.97 21.37 3.67
N LYS A 899 16.48 22.25 2.81
CA LYS A 899 17.26 23.43 3.23
C LYS A 899 16.41 24.59 3.75
N VAL A 900 15.10 24.63 3.46
CA VAL A 900 14.19 25.68 3.92
C VAL A 900 13.85 25.54 5.39
N ASP A 901 13.61 24.31 5.85
CA ASP A 901 13.34 23.99 7.25
C ASP A 901 14.04 22.68 7.63
N PRO A 902 15.37 22.71 7.85
CA PRO A 902 16.17 21.50 8.06
C PRO A 902 15.78 20.70 9.29
N ASP A 903 15.24 21.35 10.31
CA ASP A 903 14.88 20.71 11.58
C ASP A 903 13.60 19.88 11.44
N ILE A 904 12.63 20.37 10.64
CA ILE A 904 11.38 19.65 10.39
C ILE A 904 11.52 18.72 9.18
N LEU A 905 12.06 19.15 8.05
CA LEU A 905 11.93 18.38 6.80
C LEU A 905 12.81 17.13 6.73
N LYS A 906 13.95 17.10 7.44
CA LYS A 906 14.75 15.88 7.62
C LYS A 906 13.98 14.76 8.31
N THR A 907 12.94 15.11 9.05
CA THR A 907 12.12 14.16 9.79
C THR A 907 11.18 13.37 8.88
N PHE A 908 10.70 13.96 7.78
CA PHE A 908 9.65 13.37 6.94
C PHE A 908 10.17 12.27 6.00
N HIS A 909 11.37 12.45 5.43
CA HIS A 909 12.01 11.48 4.54
C HIS A 909 13.45 11.19 4.99
N SER A 910 13.61 10.35 6.03
CA SER A 910 14.93 10.03 6.58
C SER A 910 15.79 9.25 5.55
N GLY A 911 16.98 9.78 5.22
CA GLY A 911 17.98 9.06 4.41
C GLY A 911 18.09 9.46 2.93
N LYS A 912 17.25 10.38 2.44
CA LYS A 912 17.38 10.99 1.10
C LYS A 912 17.33 12.51 1.24
N THR A 913 18.21 13.25 0.57
CA THR A 913 18.18 14.73 0.55
C THR A 913 17.07 15.30 -0.35
N ASP A 914 16.25 14.43 -0.92
CA ASP A 914 15.28 14.72 -1.97
C ASP A 914 13.89 14.44 -1.42
N GLN A 915 13.11 15.50 -1.20
CA GLN A 915 11.77 15.41 -0.64
C GLN A 915 10.76 15.04 -1.72
N LYS A 916 9.74 14.25 -1.37
CA LYS A 916 8.57 14.13 -2.24
C LYS A 916 7.66 15.34 -2.10
N VAL A 917 7.13 15.76 -3.23
CA VAL A 917 6.32 16.97 -3.37
C VAL A 917 5.19 16.73 -4.36
N LEU A 918 4.14 17.54 -4.23
CA LEU A 918 3.09 17.61 -5.22
C LEU A 918 3.48 18.63 -6.29
N GLU A 919 3.75 18.16 -7.51
CA GLU A 919 3.88 19.02 -8.67
C GLU A 919 2.50 19.20 -9.31
N VAL A 920 2.12 20.46 -9.49
CA VAL A 920 0.89 20.84 -10.18
C VAL A 920 1.30 21.64 -11.40
N LYS A 921 0.84 21.21 -12.58
CA LYS A 921 0.99 21.95 -13.82
C LYS A 921 -0.39 22.32 -14.33
N TRP A 922 -0.52 23.55 -14.77
CA TRP A 922 -1.81 24.10 -15.16
C TRP A 922 -1.69 25.00 -16.37
N LYS A 923 -2.77 25.16 -17.13
CA LYS A 923 -2.83 26.08 -18.28
C LYS A 923 -4.24 26.62 -18.50
N ASN A 924 -4.30 27.79 -19.13
CA ASN A 924 -5.52 28.43 -19.61
C ASN A 924 -6.61 28.66 -18.54
N LEU A 925 -6.24 29.16 -17.34
CA LEU A 925 -7.25 29.66 -16.41
C LEU A 925 -7.97 30.84 -17.06
N GLY A 926 -9.30 30.77 -17.15
CA GLY A 926 -10.12 31.81 -17.77
C GLY A 926 -10.33 33.02 -16.85
N SER A 927 -11.59 33.46 -16.73
CA SER A 927 -11.95 34.68 -15.99
C SER A 927 -11.90 34.49 -14.47
N GLY A 928 -12.09 35.55 -13.68
CA GLY A 928 -11.86 35.55 -12.22
C GLY A 928 -12.69 34.57 -11.35
N GLU A 929 -13.64 33.83 -11.92
CA GLU A 929 -14.38 32.75 -11.23
C GLU A 929 -13.78 31.35 -11.49
N ASP A 930 -12.95 31.21 -12.53
CA ASP A 930 -12.30 29.95 -12.88
C ASP A 930 -11.22 29.63 -11.85
N ARG A 931 -11.15 28.36 -11.42
CA ARG A 931 -10.18 27.92 -10.41
C ARG A 931 -9.82 26.45 -10.56
N TRP A 932 -8.60 26.12 -10.19
CA TRP A 932 -8.18 24.75 -9.95
C TRP A 932 -8.25 24.45 -8.46
N VAL A 933 -8.83 23.31 -8.12
CA VAL A 933 -9.06 22.91 -6.74
C VAL A 933 -8.39 21.58 -6.51
N LEU A 934 -7.53 21.54 -5.49
CA LEU A 934 -7.04 20.31 -4.88
C LEU A 934 -7.83 20.09 -3.59
N TYR A 935 -8.05 18.83 -3.24
CA TYR A 935 -8.77 18.52 -2.01
C TYR A 935 -8.12 17.32 -1.32
N SER A 936 -8.10 17.35 0.01
CA SER A 936 -7.76 16.19 0.81
C SER A 936 -8.59 16.14 2.08
N SER A 937 -9.03 14.93 2.44
CA SER A 937 -9.59 14.65 3.76
C SER A 937 -8.46 14.19 4.68
N THR A 938 -8.28 14.88 5.80
CA THR A 938 -7.37 14.45 6.87
C THR A 938 -8.17 13.71 7.94
N ARG A 939 -7.48 13.03 8.86
CA ARG A 939 -8.11 12.63 10.12
C ARG A 939 -8.69 13.86 10.84
N GLU A 940 -9.73 13.66 11.64
CA GLU A 940 -10.30 14.72 12.49
C GLU A 940 -9.29 15.18 13.55
N ILE A 941 -8.89 16.44 13.51
CA ILE A 941 -7.94 17.05 14.45
C ILE A 941 -8.67 17.96 15.43
N PRO A 942 -8.58 17.70 16.74
CA PRO A 942 -9.12 18.62 17.74
C PRO A 942 -8.45 20.00 17.68
N PRO A 943 -9.23 21.09 17.74
CA PRO A 943 -8.74 22.46 17.52
C PRO A 943 -7.77 22.95 18.61
N ASP A 944 -7.70 22.26 19.75
CA ASP A 944 -6.91 22.60 20.93
C ASP A 944 -5.59 21.81 21.03
N GLN A 945 -5.37 20.81 20.18
CA GLN A 945 -4.16 19.97 20.24
C GLN A 945 -2.97 20.55 19.47
N TYR A 946 -3.23 21.22 18.34
CA TYR A 946 -2.18 21.80 17.49
C TYR A 946 -2.50 23.27 17.19
N GLY A 947 -1.55 24.16 17.46
CA GLY A 947 -1.74 25.60 17.33
C GLY A 947 -1.33 26.18 15.96
N GLU A 948 -0.61 25.43 15.14
CA GLU A 948 -0.04 25.92 13.88
C GLU A 948 -0.16 24.88 12.77
N VAL A 949 -0.54 25.34 11.57
CA VAL A 949 -0.55 24.54 10.35
C VAL A 949 0.56 25.02 9.44
N ASN A 950 1.40 24.10 8.99
CA ASN A 950 2.56 24.39 8.15
C ASN A 950 2.41 23.73 6.77
N PHE A 951 2.68 24.50 5.71
CA PHE A 951 2.61 24.06 4.31
C PHE A 951 3.78 24.66 3.52
N TYR A 952 4.35 23.93 2.57
CA TYR A 952 5.47 24.41 1.76
C TYR A 952 5.02 24.56 0.32
N ILE A 953 5.25 25.74 -0.26
CA ILE A 953 4.78 26.08 -1.61
C ILE A 953 5.93 26.65 -2.44
N ARG A 954 5.92 26.35 -3.74
CA ARG A 954 6.86 26.89 -4.73
C ARG A 954 6.15 27.05 -6.07
N THR A 955 6.29 28.23 -6.67
CA THR A 955 5.91 28.46 -8.06
C THR A 955 7.15 28.38 -8.93
N ALA A 956 7.31 27.30 -9.70
CA ALA A 956 8.49 27.12 -10.53
C ALA A 956 8.53 28.09 -11.72
N THR A 957 7.40 28.26 -12.42
CA THR A 957 7.22 29.24 -13.50
C THR A 957 5.78 29.76 -13.52
N LEU A 958 5.60 30.98 -14.03
CA LEU A 958 4.29 31.57 -14.28
C LEU A 958 4.36 32.38 -15.58
N ASN A 959 3.67 31.93 -16.62
CA ASN A 959 3.69 32.56 -17.95
C ASN A 959 2.31 33.19 -18.26
N GLY A 960 2.26 34.47 -18.69
CA GLY A 960 1.02 35.19 -19.04
C GLY A 960 0.91 36.59 -18.42
N ALA A 961 -0.23 37.27 -18.59
CA ALA A 961 -0.54 38.52 -17.88
C ALA A 961 -1.03 38.18 -16.45
N THR A 962 -0.18 38.43 -15.45
CA THR A 962 -0.07 37.60 -14.22
C THR A 962 -0.26 38.32 -12.89
N SER A 963 -0.75 39.56 -12.85
CA SER A 963 -0.87 40.30 -11.58
C SER A 963 -1.96 39.79 -10.62
N GLU A 964 -2.77 38.79 -11.00
CA GLU A 964 -3.95 38.35 -10.25
C GLU A 964 -3.97 36.88 -9.83
N ALA A 965 -2.98 36.06 -10.19
CA ALA A 965 -2.96 34.65 -9.77
C ALA A 965 -2.76 34.54 -8.24
N ARG A 966 -3.60 33.75 -7.57
CA ARG A 966 -3.58 33.56 -6.11
C ARG A 966 -3.75 32.10 -5.75
N TYR A 967 -3.00 31.67 -4.74
CA TYR A 967 -3.29 30.44 -4.01
C TYR A 967 -4.30 30.74 -2.91
N ILE A 968 -5.28 29.85 -2.75
CA ILE A 968 -6.24 29.88 -1.65
C ILE A 968 -6.02 28.61 -0.87
N PHE A 969 -5.61 28.74 0.38
CA PHE A 969 -5.46 27.64 1.33
C PHE A 969 -6.66 27.64 2.27
N GLN A 970 -7.32 26.49 2.43
CA GLN A 970 -8.35 26.29 3.44
C GLN A 970 -8.08 25.02 4.24
N TYR A 971 -8.22 25.13 5.57
CA TYR A 971 -8.25 23.97 6.44
C TYR A 971 -9.41 24.10 7.43
N THR A 972 -10.44 23.28 7.23
CA THR A 972 -11.77 23.47 7.81
C THR A 972 -12.33 22.20 8.44
N ASP A 973 -13.34 22.40 9.29
CA ASP A 973 -14.22 21.36 9.79
C ASP A 973 -15.30 20.96 8.76
N PRO A 974 -16.13 19.92 9.02
CA PRO A 974 -17.25 19.52 8.17
C PRO A 974 -18.25 20.62 7.80
N ASP A 975 -18.35 21.69 8.60
CA ASP A 975 -19.26 22.82 8.40
C ASP A 975 -18.59 23.98 7.63
N GLY A 976 -17.34 23.81 7.19
CA GLY A 976 -16.58 24.81 6.44
C GLY A 976 -15.97 25.93 7.29
N LYS A 977 -15.92 25.77 8.63
CA LYS A 977 -15.27 26.72 9.54
C LYS A 977 -13.83 26.31 9.79
N GLY A 978 -12.93 27.28 9.85
CA GLY A 978 -11.51 27.01 10.13
C GLY A 978 -10.60 28.12 9.66
N ALA A 979 -9.50 27.76 9.00
CA ALA A 979 -8.54 28.69 8.44
C ALA A 979 -8.75 28.90 6.94
N TYR A 980 -8.62 30.16 6.51
CA TYR A 980 -8.60 30.59 5.11
C TYR A 980 -7.45 31.58 4.93
N VAL A 981 -6.60 31.35 3.93
CA VAL A 981 -5.47 32.22 3.61
C VAL A 981 -5.38 32.42 2.10
N GLU A 982 -5.23 33.67 1.68
CA GLU A 982 -5.03 34.03 0.27
C GLU A 982 -3.60 34.53 0.05
N ILE A 983 -2.91 33.94 -0.92
CA ILE A 983 -1.47 34.14 -1.17
C ILE A 983 -1.25 34.55 -2.63
N PRO A 984 -0.59 35.68 -2.92
CA PRO A 984 -0.20 36.01 -4.29
C PRO A 984 0.79 34.98 -4.87
N ALA A 985 0.58 34.54 -6.10
CA ALA A 985 1.52 33.63 -6.76
C ALA A 985 2.69 34.42 -7.38
N THR A 986 3.92 34.16 -6.94
CA THR A 986 5.15 34.77 -7.46
C THR A 986 6.06 33.70 -8.09
N ALA A 987 6.55 33.93 -9.30
CA ALA A 987 7.41 32.98 -10.04
C ALA A 987 8.90 33.11 -9.65
N GLU A 988 9.18 33.05 -8.34
CA GLU A 988 10.54 33.19 -7.82
C GLU A 988 11.33 31.86 -7.86
N ASN A 989 10.67 30.74 -8.21
CA ASN A 989 11.21 29.39 -8.21
C ASN A 989 11.97 29.04 -6.91
N GLN A 990 11.39 29.42 -5.77
CA GLN A 990 11.92 29.09 -4.46
C GLN A 990 10.82 28.54 -3.56
N TRP A 991 11.21 27.63 -2.66
CA TRP A 991 10.33 27.08 -1.65
C TRP A 991 10.10 28.10 -0.53
N GLU A 992 8.84 28.34 -0.20
CA GLU A 992 8.42 29.18 0.91
C GLU A 992 7.54 28.39 1.88
N LYS A 993 7.75 28.59 3.18
CA LYS A 993 6.93 28.03 4.25
C LYS A 993 5.76 28.96 4.54
N LEU A 994 4.54 28.46 4.37
CA LEU A 994 3.31 29.02 4.89
C LEU A 994 3.07 28.48 6.31
N SER A 995 2.97 29.37 7.29
CA SER A 995 2.64 29.05 8.68
C SER A 995 1.36 29.76 9.10
N VAL A 996 0.33 29.01 9.45
CA VAL A 996 -0.97 29.54 9.90
C VAL A 996 -1.14 29.28 11.39
N ASN A 997 -1.08 30.33 12.19
CA ASN A 997 -1.27 30.25 13.64
C ASN A 997 -2.76 30.38 13.98
N LEU A 998 -3.39 29.27 14.34
CA LEU A 998 -4.84 29.19 14.59
C LEU A 998 -5.26 30.05 15.79
N PRO A 999 -4.57 30.01 16.96
CA PRO A 999 -4.94 30.84 18.10
C PRO A 999 -4.77 32.34 17.88
N ARG A 1000 -3.69 32.76 17.19
CA ARG A 1000 -3.41 34.19 16.91
C ARG A 1000 -4.16 34.71 15.69
N LYS A 1001 -4.75 33.82 14.89
CA LYS A 1001 -5.48 34.14 13.66
C LYS A 1001 -4.62 34.90 12.64
N LYS A 1002 -3.36 34.49 12.50
CA LYS A 1002 -2.38 35.10 11.60
C LYS A 1002 -1.73 34.04 10.72
N ALA A 1003 -1.30 34.43 9.52
CA ALA A 1003 -0.51 33.58 8.64
C ALA A 1003 0.75 34.30 8.17
N TYR A 1004 1.80 33.53 7.91
CA TYR A 1004 3.10 34.02 7.46
C TYR A 1004 3.58 33.21 6.26
N LEU A 1005 4.12 33.86 5.22
CA LEU A 1005 4.80 33.21 4.10
C LEU A 1005 6.28 33.62 4.08
N GLY A 1006 7.20 32.67 4.20
CA GLY A 1006 8.63 32.97 4.24
C GLY A 1006 9.01 33.95 5.38
N GLY A 1007 8.24 33.94 6.48
CA GLY A 1007 8.39 34.87 7.61
C GLY A 1007 7.68 36.22 7.48
N ARG A 1008 7.05 36.53 6.34
CA ARG A 1008 6.29 37.78 6.11
C ARG A 1008 4.82 37.57 6.47
N GLU A 1009 4.24 38.47 7.27
CA GLU A 1009 2.81 38.40 7.65
C GLU A 1009 1.91 38.65 6.43
N LEU A 1010 0.87 37.82 6.26
CA LEU A 1010 -0.11 37.95 5.18
C LEU A 1010 -1.32 38.77 5.64
N GLU A 1011 -1.83 39.64 4.77
CA GLU A 1011 -2.95 40.54 5.09
C GLU A 1011 -4.32 39.85 5.00
N LYS A 1012 -4.49 38.93 4.05
CA LYS A 1012 -5.78 38.27 3.77
C LYS A 1012 -5.88 36.90 4.45
N VAL A 1013 -6.12 36.95 5.76
CA VAL A 1013 -6.24 35.77 6.62
C VAL A 1013 -7.56 35.82 7.38
N ARG A 1014 -8.29 34.71 7.38
CA ARG A 1014 -9.48 34.50 8.22
C ARG A 1014 -9.34 33.21 8.98
N VAL A 1015 -9.45 33.27 10.31
CA VAL A 1015 -9.57 32.09 11.16
C VAL A 1015 -10.82 32.23 12.02
N ASP A 1016 -11.79 31.35 11.76
CA ASP A 1016 -13.06 31.34 12.47
C ASP A 1016 -12.87 31.03 13.96
N SER A 1017 -13.78 31.49 14.80
CA SER A 1017 -13.84 31.07 16.22
C SER A 1017 -14.80 29.90 16.39
N GLY A 1018 -14.45 28.95 17.25
CA GLY A 1018 -15.35 27.84 17.61
C GLY A 1018 -15.63 26.88 16.45
N PHE A 1019 -14.65 26.66 15.58
CA PHE A 1019 -14.68 25.54 14.64
C PHE A 1019 -14.54 24.21 15.40
N GLY A 1020 -15.11 23.16 14.82
CA GLY A 1020 -15.05 21.79 15.34
C GLY A 1020 -13.70 21.13 15.07
N LYS A 1021 -13.71 19.81 14.83
CA LYS A 1021 -12.49 19.09 14.45
C LYS A 1021 -12.16 19.35 12.98
N LEU A 1022 -10.95 19.81 12.72
CA LEU A 1022 -10.48 20.07 11.36
C LEU A 1022 -10.25 18.76 10.62
N SER A 1023 -10.72 18.65 9.38
CA SER A 1023 -10.62 17.41 8.59
C SER A 1023 -10.56 17.64 7.08
N ARG A 1024 -10.73 18.89 6.60
CA ARG A 1024 -10.85 19.20 5.17
C ARG A 1024 -9.77 20.19 4.75
N PHE A 1025 -8.84 19.74 3.92
CA PHE A 1025 -7.81 20.55 3.28
C PHE A 1025 -8.23 20.86 1.83
N VAL A 1026 -8.24 22.14 1.46
CA VAL A 1026 -8.56 22.63 0.10
C VAL A 1026 -7.48 23.60 -0.35
#